data_AF-A0A8G1J0Y9-F1
#
_entry.id   AF-A0A8G1J0Y9-F1
#
_cell.length_a   1.000
_cell.length_b   1.000
_cell.length_c   1.000
_cell.angle_alpha   90.00
_cell.angle_beta   90.00
_cell.angle_gamma   90.00
#
_symmetry.space_group_name_H-M   'P 1'
#
loop_
_entity.id
_entity.type
_entity.pdbx_description
1 polymer ?
#
loop_
_entity_poly.entity_id
_entity_poly.type
_entity_poly.pdbx_seq_one_letter_code
_entity_poly.pdbx_strand_id
1 'polypeptide(L)'
;MTDPSAVHEHAPPRRPADLAGRFARAGGRLGRLLIVLIAAAGALVLTPSAAGAQGADGCSDYEWHTYWSQCIDELPQGQELPCEAAPQPASPDSGMAGWFADPSNLDKSEGIGTYSRYGYAGYQLPMYGSQEMSIGGQCVDSVSIPNGADTANALANMEFNLSVATVGAANSMRQAAWEPDTMWGWSNDFMEQGSEVLYRQIFTVFGAVTVGLIGLYLLWRSKQADMNNAITTVAWAVLILVLVTAVVRWPVKAAEYTDEALKLGMNLSTVLINDDTTDGCTRRPDITRAEYERLKEANRANPSFCIDTRTAAVVASDTVSGQVLYQNWLRTMLGQSEEVTFQQRNGEVVLDAEGNPVVTESNTAYKYGPALFAAQALDWTEAEEAEDSATYRNDVIAEKQELWQNLVMQIQAEDPEAYANLSGQRAWERTGTGFLALLTAIFFSLFDLTASILIILGFMIVRFAIVALPIIGTIALLRPAGGPFKRLVNTVLGAIINVAIFSLAAVIYIWASSRILMTTMPVWLQVVLIGLLGVAAWLLLRPGRRILGLAQGGGVADSFLGRRTSDAERSAEREREYERVMQRRDDARPEEVSDNVRTVPRKGDTLPEQQTGADRPAGAASQAGTSSSSGGGSSGSGEVYRPSRKE
;
A
#
# COMPACT_ATOMS: atom_id res chain seq x y z
N MET A 1 -38.60 0.45 67.48
CA MET A 1 -38.15 1.85 67.60
C MET A 1 -37.00 2.02 66.64
N THR A 2 -36.97 2.84 65.61
CA THR A 2 -37.94 3.71 64.90
C THR A 2 -37.10 4.22 63.72
N ASP A 3 -37.57 4.08 62.49
CA ASP A 3 -37.07 4.90 61.36
C ASP A 3 -37.48 6.37 61.60
N PRO A 4 -36.72 7.37 61.11
CA PRO A 4 -37.26 8.09 59.95
C PRO A 4 -36.22 8.63 58.94
N SER A 5 -36.52 8.43 57.65
CA SER A 5 -36.68 9.43 56.56
C SER A 5 -36.53 10.93 56.94
N ALA A 6 -36.08 11.89 56.12
CA ALA A 6 -35.60 12.01 54.73
C ALA A 6 -35.18 13.50 54.54
N VAL A 7 -34.21 13.83 53.66
CA VAL A 7 -34.20 15.13 52.93
C VAL A 7 -33.49 14.99 51.57
N HIS A 8 -34.14 15.55 50.56
CA HIS A 8 -33.84 15.67 49.14
C HIS A 8 -32.47 16.25 48.76
N GLU A 9 -31.91 15.81 47.61
CA GLU A 9 -31.15 16.71 46.74
C GLU A 9 -31.23 16.33 45.25
N HIS A 10 -31.24 17.36 44.41
CA HIS A 10 -31.72 17.40 43.04
C HIS A 10 -30.76 16.81 42.00
N ALA A 11 -31.30 16.08 41.01
CA ALA A 11 -30.57 15.69 39.80
C ALA A 11 -30.77 16.71 38.66
N PRO A 12 -29.71 17.27 38.04
CA PRO A 12 -29.80 18.09 36.84
C PRO A 12 -29.72 17.25 35.53
N PRO A 13 -30.09 17.81 34.37
CA PRO A 13 -30.59 17.05 33.22
C PRO A 13 -29.50 16.45 32.32
N ARG A 14 -29.84 15.32 31.67
CA ARG A 14 -29.04 14.69 30.61
C ARG A 14 -28.99 15.58 29.36
N ARG A 15 -27.79 15.94 28.90
CA ARG A 15 -27.52 16.54 27.59
C ARG A 15 -27.42 15.47 26.49
N PRO A 16 -27.78 15.80 25.22
CA PRO A 16 -27.85 14.84 24.13
C PRO A 16 -26.47 14.42 23.59
N ALA A 17 -26.44 13.13 23.19
CA ALA A 17 -25.38 12.33 22.57
C ALA A 17 -24.24 13.02 21.81
N ASP A 18 -23.02 12.85 22.36
CA ASP A 18 -21.74 12.95 21.64
C ASP A 18 -21.52 11.72 20.75
N LEU A 19 -21.86 11.84 19.46
CA LEU A 19 -21.46 10.88 18.41
C LEU A 19 -20.10 11.22 17.77
N ALA A 20 -19.49 12.36 18.13
CA ALA A 20 -18.21 12.83 17.56
C ALA A 20 -16.95 12.34 18.31
N GLY A 21 -17.10 11.69 19.48
CA GLY A 21 -15.97 11.31 20.35
C GLY A 21 -15.30 9.96 20.07
N ARG A 22 -15.78 9.16 19.11
CA ARG A 22 -15.27 7.79 18.90
C ARG A 22 -14.08 7.71 17.94
N PHE A 23 -13.95 8.61 16.97
CA PHE A 23 -12.82 8.61 16.04
C PHE A 23 -11.55 9.28 16.59
N ALA A 24 -11.67 10.20 17.55
CA ALA A 24 -10.52 10.87 18.16
C ALA A 24 -9.78 9.99 19.21
N ARG A 25 -10.42 8.94 19.73
CA ARG A 25 -9.81 8.03 20.72
C ARG A 25 -9.01 6.88 20.12
N ALA A 26 -9.12 6.64 18.81
CA ALA A 26 -8.36 5.61 18.11
C ALA A 26 -6.89 6.02 17.87
N GLY A 27 -6.63 7.29 17.53
CA GLY A 27 -5.27 7.79 17.30
C GLY A 27 -4.37 7.81 18.55
N GLY A 28 -4.96 8.04 19.72
CA GLY A 28 -4.20 8.08 20.99
C GLY A 28 -3.77 6.70 21.52
N ARG A 29 -4.39 5.60 21.06
CA ARG A 29 -4.02 4.23 21.47
C ARG A 29 -2.87 3.68 20.63
N LEU A 30 -2.85 3.99 19.33
CA LEU A 30 -1.75 3.64 18.42
C LEU A 30 -0.43 4.31 18.84
N GLY A 31 -0.47 5.59 19.23
CA GLY A 31 0.73 6.28 19.71
C GLY A 31 1.32 5.73 21.01
N ARG A 32 0.48 5.14 21.89
CA ARG A 32 0.95 4.51 23.14
C ARG A 32 1.51 3.11 22.92
N LEU A 33 1.01 2.36 21.94
CA LEU A 33 1.54 1.05 21.53
C LEU A 33 2.92 1.18 20.89
N LEU A 34 3.13 2.21 20.07
CA LEU A 34 4.45 2.55 19.52
C LEU A 34 5.47 2.82 20.64
N ILE A 35 5.11 3.57 21.68
CA ILE A 35 6.03 3.88 22.80
C ILE A 35 6.40 2.63 23.61
N VAL A 36 5.50 1.64 23.72
CA VAL A 36 5.79 0.37 24.43
C VAL A 36 6.70 -0.54 23.59
N LEU A 37 6.54 -0.57 22.26
CA LEU A 37 7.44 -1.32 21.37
C LEU A 37 8.86 -0.74 21.33
N ILE A 38 8.99 0.59 21.45
CA ILE A 38 10.28 1.29 21.55
C ILE A 38 11.04 0.91 22.83
N ALA A 39 10.32 0.62 23.93
CA ALA A 39 10.93 0.24 25.20
C ALA A 39 11.42 -1.22 25.24
N ALA A 40 10.86 -2.12 24.42
CA ALA A 40 11.29 -3.52 24.33
C ALA A 40 12.56 -3.69 23.47
N ALA A 41 12.80 -2.77 22.54
CA ALA A 41 13.88 -2.86 21.56
C ALA A 41 15.22 -2.26 22.03
N GLY A 42 15.24 -1.58 23.19
CA GLY A 42 16.42 -0.89 23.74
C GLY A 42 17.43 -1.77 24.49
N ALA A 43 17.28 -3.10 24.49
CA ALA A 43 18.12 -4.02 25.30
C ALA A 43 19.16 -4.81 24.51
N LEU A 44 19.30 -4.62 23.19
CA LEU A 44 20.26 -5.33 22.36
C LEU A 44 21.27 -4.32 21.80
N VAL A 45 22.38 -4.14 22.53
CA VAL A 45 23.55 -3.39 22.07
C VAL A 45 24.62 -4.43 21.71
N LEU A 46 24.82 -4.65 20.42
CA LEU A 46 25.97 -5.38 19.90
C LEU A 46 26.87 -4.40 19.14
N THR A 47 28.14 -4.40 19.51
CA THR A 47 29.22 -3.64 18.86
C THR A 47 29.64 -4.36 17.58
N PRO A 48 29.91 -3.66 16.47
CA PRO A 48 30.42 -4.31 15.27
C PRO A 48 31.84 -4.85 15.51
N SER A 49 32.03 -6.12 15.19
CA SER A 49 33.32 -6.81 15.12
C SER A 49 33.91 -6.53 13.75
N ALA A 50 34.95 -5.70 13.67
CA ALA A 50 35.69 -5.47 12.42
C ALA A 50 36.60 -6.68 12.14
N ALA A 51 36.29 -7.43 11.09
CA ALA A 51 37.18 -8.47 10.55
C ALA A 51 38.13 -7.86 9.50
N GLY A 52 39.38 -8.34 9.52
CA GLY A 52 40.54 -7.71 8.89
C GLY A 52 40.70 -7.91 7.39
N ALA A 53 41.57 -7.07 6.84
CA ALA A 53 41.80 -6.76 5.43
C ALA A 53 42.40 -7.88 4.53
N GLN A 54 42.20 -7.63 3.24
CA GLN A 54 42.53 -8.37 2.00
C GLN A 54 43.92 -9.02 1.92
N GLY A 55 43.94 -10.27 1.44
CA GLY A 55 45.12 -10.98 0.91
C GLY A 55 45.15 -10.94 -0.62
N ALA A 56 46.35 -11.00 -1.20
CA ALA A 56 46.65 -10.69 -2.61
C ALA A 56 46.48 -11.85 -3.61
N ASP A 57 45.86 -12.96 -3.23
CA ASP A 57 45.63 -14.13 -4.09
C ASP A 57 44.19 -14.64 -3.85
N GLY A 58 43.18 -14.03 -4.49
CA GLY A 58 41.77 -14.43 -4.44
C GLY A 58 40.81 -13.29 -4.83
N CYS A 59 39.52 -13.60 -5.01
CA CYS A 59 38.48 -12.61 -5.23
C CYS A 59 38.44 -11.58 -4.09
N SER A 60 38.36 -10.30 -4.46
CA SER A 60 38.14 -9.20 -3.51
C SER A 60 36.77 -9.28 -2.84
N ASP A 61 36.60 -8.64 -1.68
CA ASP A 61 35.31 -8.58 -0.99
C ASP A 61 34.20 -7.96 -1.85
N TYR A 62 34.55 -7.02 -2.73
CA TYR A 62 33.60 -6.43 -3.68
C TYR A 62 33.17 -7.42 -4.77
N GLU A 63 34.12 -8.20 -5.31
CA GLU A 63 33.83 -9.26 -6.28
C GLU A 63 33.00 -10.37 -5.65
N TRP A 64 33.29 -10.74 -4.41
CA TRP A 64 32.44 -11.64 -3.64
C TRP A 64 31.03 -11.08 -3.44
N HIS A 65 30.87 -9.79 -3.10
CA HIS A 65 29.53 -9.22 -2.94
C HIS A 65 28.76 -9.15 -4.27
N THR A 66 29.41 -8.71 -5.35
CA THR A 66 28.74 -8.32 -6.61
C THR A 66 28.74 -9.43 -7.65
N TYR A 67 29.83 -10.20 -7.73
CA TYR A 67 30.12 -11.19 -8.75
C TYR A 67 30.45 -12.57 -8.16
N TRP A 68 29.87 -12.92 -6.99
CA TRP A 68 30.15 -14.16 -6.25
C TRP A 68 30.18 -15.43 -7.11
N SER A 69 29.34 -15.51 -8.16
CA SER A 69 29.26 -16.68 -9.04
C SER A 69 30.58 -16.98 -9.76
N GLN A 70 31.45 -15.98 -9.93
CA GLN A 70 32.79 -16.13 -10.52
C GLN A 70 33.84 -16.54 -9.47
N CYS A 71 33.52 -16.40 -8.18
CA CYS A 71 34.42 -16.64 -7.06
C CYS A 71 34.18 -18.00 -6.38
N ILE A 72 33.09 -18.71 -6.73
CA ILE A 72 32.73 -19.99 -6.09
C ILE A 72 33.81 -21.06 -6.20
N ASP A 73 34.62 -21.03 -7.26
CA ASP A 73 35.72 -21.97 -7.49
C ASP A 73 36.85 -21.85 -6.45
N GLU A 74 36.91 -20.72 -5.72
CA GLU A 74 37.86 -20.50 -4.63
C GLU A 74 37.42 -21.14 -3.31
N LEU A 75 36.17 -21.58 -3.22
CA LEU A 75 35.64 -22.15 -1.99
C LEU A 75 36.29 -23.51 -1.67
N PRO A 76 36.48 -23.82 -0.38
CA PRO A 76 36.89 -25.15 0.01
C PRO A 76 35.84 -26.17 -0.44
N GLN A 77 36.29 -27.32 -0.96
CA GLN A 77 35.38 -28.41 -1.31
C GLN A 77 34.70 -28.93 -0.04
N GLY A 78 33.37 -28.93 -0.09
CA GLY A 78 32.44 -29.47 0.90
C GLY A 78 32.87 -30.82 1.43
N GLN A 79 33.18 -30.90 2.72
CA GLN A 79 33.04 -32.17 3.42
C GLN A 79 31.61 -32.23 3.92
N GLU A 80 30.84 -33.26 3.52
CA GLU A 80 29.55 -33.55 4.16
C GLU A 80 29.82 -33.75 5.65
N LEU A 81 29.51 -32.72 6.44
CA LEU A 81 29.62 -32.78 7.89
C LEU A 81 28.44 -33.63 8.37
N PRO A 82 28.71 -34.80 8.99
CA PRO A 82 27.64 -35.72 9.34
C PRO A 82 26.78 -35.07 10.43
N CYS A 83 25.48 -34.91 10.13
CA CYS A 83 24.45 -34.19 10.90
C CYS A 83 24.24 -32.70 10.60
N GLU A 84 24.89 -32.16 9.56
CA GLU A 84 24.66 -30.78 9.12
C GLU A 84 23.94 -30.76 7.77
N ALA A 85 22.61 -30.60 7.81
CA ALA A 85 21.82 -30.54 6.59
C ALA A 85 21.74 -29.10 6.07
N ALA A 86 22.18 -28.90 4.82
CA ALA A 86 21.91 -27.66 4.09
C ALA A 86 20.39 -27.48 3.87
N PRO A 87 19.89 -26.23 3.86
CA PRO A 87 18.48 -25.97 3.62
C PRO A 87 18.05 -26.43 2.23
N GLN A 88 16.77 -26.73 2.07
CA GLN A 88 16.17 -26.93 0.76
C GLN A 88 15.94 -25.56 0.13
N PRO A 89 16.45 -25.28 -1.10
CA PRO A 89 16.21 -24.01 -1.77
C PRO A 89 14.70 -23.75 -1.93
N ALA A 90 14.27 -22.54 -1.58
CA ALA A 90 12.87 -22.14 -1.69
C ALA A 90 12.55 -21.60 -3.10
N SER A 91 11.36 -21.86 -3.63
CA SER A 91 10.90 -21.23 -4.88
C SER A 91 10.44 -19.79 -4.66
N PRO A 92 10.48 -18.91 -5.67
CA PRO A 92 10.08 -17.50 -5.55
C PRO A 92 8.65 -17.26 -5.08
N ASP A 93 7.77 -18.23 -5.33
CA ASP A 93 6.36 -18.26 -4.98
C ASP A 93 6.04 -19.18 -3.79
N SER A 94 7.06 -19.56 -3.02
CA SER A 94 6.88 -20.37 -1.82
C SER A 94 6.41 -19.56 -0.59
N GLY A 95 5.85 -20.26 0.39
CA GLY A 95 5.38 -19.67 1.65
C GLY A 95 4.10 -18.82 1.51
N MET A 96 3.75 -18.09 2.57
CA MET A 96 2.54 -17.25 2.59
C MET A 96 2.64 -16.04 1.64
N ALA A 97 3.86 -15.53 1.44
CA ALA A 97 4.10 -14.39 0.57
C ALA A 97 4.02 -14.76 -0.92
N GLY A 98 4.24 -16.05 -1.25
CA GLY A 98 4.10 -16.58 -2.59
C GLY A 98 2.74 -16.35 -3.25
N TRP A 99 1.65 -16.27 -2.47
CA TRP A 99 0.33 -15.91 -3.00
C TRP A 99 0.27 -14.49 -3.61
N PHE A 100 1.22 -13.64 -3.23
CA PHE A 100 1.38 -12.27 -3.70
C PHE A 100 2.52 -12.11 -4.70
N ALA A 101 3.26 -13.17 -5.02
CA ALA A 101 4.31 -13.14 -6.01
C ALA A 101 3.66 -13.16 -7.41
N ASP A 102 3.94 -12.13 -8.22
CA ASP A 102 3.44 -12.05 -9.59
C ASP A 102 4.62 -12.16 -10.57
N PRO A 103 4.76 -13.31 -11.28
CA PRO A 103 5.80 -13.48 -12.27
C PRO A 103 5.58 -12.69 -13.56
N SER A 104 4.34 -12.25 -13.83
CA SER A 104 3.95 -11.70 -15.15
C SER A 104 4.51 -10.31 -15.43
N ASN A 105 4.84 -9.56 -14.39
CA ASN A 105 5.34 -8.18 -14.48
C ASN A 105 6.78 -8.04 -13.97
N LEU A 106 7.50 -9.16 -13.78
CA LEU A 106 8.88 -9.13 -13.32
C LEU A 106 9.82 -8.49 -14.32
N ASP A 107 10.98 -8.08 -13.80
CA ASP A 107 12.08 -7.60 -14.59
C ASP A 107 12.43 -8.59 -15.71
N LYS A 108 12.25 -8.17 -16.96
CA LYS A 108 12.69 -8.94 -18.12
C LYS A 108 14.21 -8.96 -18.21
N SER A 109 14.93 -8.04 -17.52
CA SER A 109 16.40 -7.96 -17.51
C SER A 109 17.16 -9.00 -16.70
N GLU A 110 16.61 -10.20 -16.51
CA GLU A 110 17.27 -11.29 -15.76
C GLU A 110 17.67 -10.88 -14.34
N GLY A 111 16.70 -10.32 -13.62
CA GLY A 111 16.75 -10.23 -12.16
C GLY A 111 17.67 -9.14 -11.62
N ILE A 112 17.41 -7.88 -11.96
CA ILE A 112 17.98 -6.74 -11.23
C ILE A 112 17.20 -6.54 -9.92
N GLY A 113 17.83 -6.74 -8.77
CA GLY A 113 17.22 -6.62 -7.44
C GLY A 113 16.68 -7.94 -6.87
N THR A 114 16.56 -8.02 -5.55
CA THR A 114 16.27 -9.27 -4.83
C THR A 114 14.89 -9.84 -5.13
N TYR A 115 13.86 -9.00 -5.26
CA TYR A 115 12.49 -9.45 -5.53
C TYR A 115 12.33 -9.85 -7.00
N SER A 116 12.92 -9.10 -7.92
CA SER A 116 12.92 -9.41 -9.34
C SER A 116 13.65 -10.72 -9.64
N ARG A 117 14.74 -11.02 -8.91
CA ARG A 117 15.50 -12.27 -9.09
C ARG A 117 14.89 -13.46 -8.36
N TYR A 118 14.62 -13.32 -7.06
CA TYR A 118 14.26 -14.45 -6.19
C TYR A 118 12.82 -14.40 -5.66
N GLY A 119 12.03 -13.36 -5.99
CA GLY A 119 10.68 -13.19 -5.43
C GLY A 119 10.71 -13.13 -3.90
N TYR A 120 10.04 -14.10 -3.26
CA TYR A 120 10.07 -14.30 -1.80
C TYR A 120 10.85 -15.55 -1.37
N ALA A 121 11.65 -16.15 -2.24
CA ALA A 121 12.58 -17.22 -1.89
C ALA A 121 13.69 -16.73 -0.95
N GLY A 122 14.37 -17.68 -0.29
CA GLY A 122 15.58 -17.41 0.50
C GLY A 122 15.38 -16.77 1.88
N TYR A 123 14.15 -16.39 2.25
CA TYR A 123 13.88 -15.78 3.57
C TYR A 123 13.69 -16.77 4.73
N GLN A 124 14.04 -18.03 4.51
CA GLN A 124 14.03 -19.05 5.56
C GLN A 124 15.22 -18.86 6.51
N LEU A 125 15.03 -19.28 7.76
CA LEU A 125 16.04 -19.16 8.81
C LEU A 125 16.48 -20.56 9.29
N PRO A 126 17.23 -21.32 8.47
CA PRO A 126 17.75 -22.62 8.88
C PRO A 126 18.76 -22.45 10.02
N MET A 127 18.81 -23.45 10.90
CA MET A 127 19.90 -23.61 11.87
C MET A 127 20.84 -24.68 11.32
N TYR A 128 22.02 -24.25 10.88
CA TYR A 128 22.99 -25.14 10.27
C TYR A 128 23.99 -25.64 11.32
N GLY A 129 24.25 -26.95 11.41
CA GLY A 129 25.18 -27.45 12.44
C GLY A 129 24.65 -27.36 13.87
N SER A 130 23.32 -27.37 14.06
CA SER A 130 22.72 -27.47 15.40
C SER A 130 22.79 -28.87 16.00
N GLN A 131 23.07 -29.87 15.17
CA GLN A 131 23.12 -31.27 15.54
C GLN A 131 24.56 -31.80 15.45
N GLU A 132 24.96 -32.58 16.46
CA GLU A 132 26.22 -33.29 16.50
C GLU A 132 25.98 -34.80 16.39
N MET A 133 26.97 -35.50 15.85
CA MET A 133 26.95 -36.96 15.82
C MET A 133 27.14 -37.51 17.23
N SER A 134 26.13 -38.21 17.77
CA SER A 134 26.27 -38.93 19.04
C SER A 134 27.29 -40.07 18.90
N ILE A 135 27.83 -40.53 20.04
CA ILE A 135 28.69 -41.72 20.13
C ILE A 135 28.04 -42.97 19.49
N GLY A 136 26.70 -42.99 19.37
CA GLY A 136 25.93 -44.05 18.73
C GLY A 136 25.66 -43.87 17.23
N GLY A 137 26.24 -42.86 16.57
CA GLY A 137 26.05 -42.62 15.13
C GLY A 137 24.70 -41.99 14.76
N GLN A 138 23.99 -41.40 15.74
CA GLN A 138 22.74 -40.65 15.50
C GLN A 138 22.97 -39.15 15.68
N CYS A 139 22.33 -38.33 14.84
CA CYS A 139 22.30 -36.89 14.99
C CYS A 139 21.45 -36.50 16.21
N VAL A 140 22.07 -35.83 17.17
CA VAL A 140 21.43 -35.31 18.38
C VAL A 140 21.76 -33.84 18.51
N ASP A 141 20.92 -33.08 19.21
CA ASP A 141 21.20 -31.66 19.43
C ASP A 141 22.53 -31.50 20.18
N SER A 142 23.36 -30.58 19.70
CA SER A 142 24.69 -30.35 20.27
C SER A 142 24.60 -29.90 21.73
N VAL A 143 25.53 -30.39 22.56
CA VAL A 143 25.58 -30.03 24.00
C VAL A 143 25.95 -28.55 24.19
N SER A 144 26.55 -27.93 23.17
CA SER A 144 26.97 -26.53 23.13
C SER A 144 25.82 -25.54 22.90
N ILE A 145 24.65 -26.00 22.44
CA ILE A 145 23.51 -25.13 22.17
C ILE A 145 22.63 -24.94 23.42
N PRO A 146 22.21 -23.69 23.74
CA PRO A 146 21.34 -23.44 24.90
C PRO A 146 20.01 -24.19 24.82
N ASN A 147 19.58 -24.73 25.96
CA ASN A 147 18.24 -25.34 26.09
C ASN A 147 17.15 -24.38 25.59
N GLY A 148 16.41 -24.79 24.57
CA GLY A 148 15.33 -24.00 23.96
C GLY A 148 15.69 -23.30 22.64
N ALA A 149 16.89 -23.49 22.10
CA ALA A 149 17.27 -22.93 20.79
C ALA A 149 16.29 -23.29 19.67
N ASP A 150 15.78 -24.52 19.62
CA ASP A 150 14.78 -24.93 18.63
C ASP A 150 13.50 -24.11 18.75
N THR A 151 13.04 -23.87 19.97
CA THR A 151 11.84 -23.06 20.22
C THR A 151 12.06 -21.60 19.84
N ALA A 152 13.25 -21.06 20.13
CA ALA A 152 13.64 -19.72 19.74
C ALA A 152 13.76 -19.58 18.20
N ASN A 153 14.29 -20.59 17.50
CA ASN A 153 14.35 -20.59 16.04
C ASN A 153 12.98 -20.72 15.38
N ALA A 154 12.13 -21.59 15.92
CA ALA A 154 10.78 -21.78 15.42
C ALA A 154 9.99 -20.47 15.55
N LEU A 155 10.17 -19.76 16.67
CA LEU A 155 9.61 -18.43 16.87
C LEU A 155 10.21 -17.40 15.89
N ALA A 156 11.53 -17.36 15.72
CA ALA A 156 12.19 -16.47 14.77
C ALA A 156 11.70 -16.71 13.32
N ASN A 157 11.58 -17.97 12.90
CA ASN A 157 11.02 -18.36 11.61
C ASN A 157 9.57 -17.92 11.46
N MET A 158 8.74 -18.06 12.50
CA MET A 158 7.35 -17.58 12.46
C MET A 158 7.28 -16.06 12.29
N GLU A 159 8.06 -15.31 13.08
CA GLU A 159 8.11 -13.85 13.03
C GLU A 159 8.60 -13.36 11.67
N PHE A 160 9.65 -13.98 11.14
CA PHE A 160 10.21 -13.63 9.85
C PHE A 160 9.26 -13.98 8.70
N ASN A 161 8.63 -15.16 8.71
CA ASN A 161 7.63 -15.51 7.70
C ASN A 161 6.43 -14.54 7.71
N LEU A 162 6.03 -14.05 8.88
CA LEU A 162 4.99 -13.03 8.97
C LEU A 162 5.47 -11.66 8.44
N SER A 163 6.75 -11.34 8.62
CA SER A 163 7.40 -10.17 8.00
C SER A 163 7.34 -10.26 6.47
N VAL A 164 7.78 -11.38 5.90
CA VAL A 164 7.77 -11.64 4.44
C VAL A 164 6.33 -11.58 3.92
N ALA A 165 5.35 -12.17 4.60
CA ALA A 165 3.94 -12.11 4.20
C ALA A 165 3.36 -10.68 4.25
N THR A 166 3.77 -9.88 5.23
CA THR A 166 3.34 -8.48 5.37
C THR A 166 3.88 -7.63 4.23
N VAL A 167 5.17 -7.76 3.92
CA VAL A 167 5.80 -7.10 2.77
C VAL A 167 5.22 -7.62 1.44
N GLY A 168 4.94 -8.92 1.35
CA GLY A 168 4.25 -9.57 0.24
C GLY A 168 2.91 -8.91 -0.09
N ALA A 169 2.05 -8.81 0.94
CA ALA A 169 0.76 -8.15 0.81
C ALA A 169 0.92 -6.67 0.39
N ALA A 170 1.87 -5.94 0.97
CA ALA A 170 2.15 -4.55 0.63
C ALA A 170 2.61 -4.38 -0.82
N ASN A 171 3.55 -5.22 -1.27
CA ASN A 171 4.06 -5.20 -2.64
C ASN A 171 2.96 -5.49 -3.66
N SER A 172 2.11 -6.51 -3.45
CA SER A 172 1.01 -6.78 -4.39
C SER A 172 0.00 -5.63 -4.45
N MET A 173 -0.34 -5.02 -3.31
CA MET A 173 -1.24 -3.86 -3.29
C MET A 173 -0.62 -2.66 -4.00
N ARG A 174 0.69 -2.46 -3.87
CA ARG A 174 1.43 -1.38 -4.53
C ARG A 174 1.47 -1.59 -6.04
N GLN A 175 1.81 -2.79 -6.50
CA GLN A 175 1.79 -3.14 -7.93
C GLN A 175 0.40 -2.92 -8.51
N ALA A 176 -0.64 -3.44 -7.86
CA ALA A 176 -2.03 -3.19 -8.22
C ALA A 176 -2.42 -1.70 -8.27
N ALA A 177 -1.85 -0.88 -7.38
CA ALA A 177 -2.13 0.55 -7.34
C ALA A 177 -1.38 1.34 -8.41
N TRP A 178 -0.17 0.93 -8.76
CA TRP A 178 0.73 1.65 -9.68
C TRP A 178 0.64 1.15 -11.12
N GLU A 179 0.02 -0.02 -11.33
CA GLU A 179 -0.24 -0.60 -12.64
C GLU A 179 -1.75 -0.85 -12.80
N PRO A 180 -2.56 0.21 -12.96
CA PRO A 180 -4.02 0.12 -12.90
C PRO A 180 -4.62 -0.78 -13.99
N ASP A 181 -3.94 -0.97 -15.12
CA ASP A 181 -4.41 -1.82 -16.21
C ASP A 181 -4.48 -3.31 -15.83
N THR A 182 -3.64 -3.77 -14.90
CA THR A 182 -3.65 -5.17 -14.43
C THR A 182 -4.97 -5.53 -13.74
N MET A 183 -5.52 -4.61 -12.94
CA MET A 183 -6.80 -4.78 -12.25
C MET A 183 -8.01 -4.36 -13.09
N TRP A 184 -7.87 -3.30 -13.88
CA TRP A 184 -9.00 -2.61 -14.51
C TRP A 184 -9.00 -2.68 -16.04
N GLY A 185 -8.10 -3.46 -16.64
CA GLY A 185 -7.98 -3.61 -18.10
C GLY A 185 -9.29 -4.01 -18.78
N TRP A 186 -10.12 -4.83 -18.12
CA TRP A 186 -11.47 -5.20 -18.62
C TRP A 186 -12.38 -3.99 -18.88
N SER A 187 -12.19 -2.90 -18.14
CA SER A 187 -13.01 -1.70 -18.28
C SER A 187 -12.59 -0.85 -19.48
N ASN A 188 -11.33 -0.95 -19.93
CA ASN A 188 -10.83 -0.20 -21.08
C ASN A 188 -11.59 -0.62 -22.35
N ASP A 189 -11.74 -1.91 -22.59
CA ASP A 189 -12.49 -2.44 -23.73
C ASP A 189 -13.97 -2.03 -23.69
N PHE A 190 -14.61 -2.14 -22.52
CA PHE A 190 -15.99 -1.69 -22.34
C PHE A 190 -16.15 -0.20 -22.61
N MET A 191 -15.17 0.61 -22.20
CA MET A 191 -15.17 2.05 -22.39
C MET A 191 -14.97 2.45 -23.84
N GLU A 192 -14.04 1.80 -24.54
CA GLU A 192 -13.75 2.07 -25.94
C GLU A 192 -14.94 1.66 -26.81
N GLN A 193 -15.44 0.44 -26.66
CA GLN A 193 -16.60 -0.07 -27.40
C GLN A 193 -17.88 0.72 -27.08
N GLY A 194 -18.13 1.00 -25.80
CA GLY A 194 -19.32 1.73 -25.36
C GLY A 194 -19.33 3.18 -25.84
N SER A 195 -18.19 3.87 -25.78
CA SER A 195 -18.08 5.26 -26.22
C SER A 195 -18.15 5.40 -27.74
N GLU A 196 -17.54 4.48 -28.49
CA GLU A 196 -17.57 4.50 -29.95
C GLU A 196 -18.99 4.29 -30.48
N VAL A 197 -19.72 3.31 -29.94
CA VAL A 197 -21.11 3.03 -30.32
C VAL A 197 -22.01 4.22 -29.98
N LEU A 198 -21.90 4.77 -28.76
CA LEU A 198 -22.67 5.95 -28.36
C LEU A 198 -22.37 7.15 -29.26
N TYR A 199 -21.11 7.41 -29.57
CA TYR A 199 -20.71 8.50 -30.44
C TYR A 199 -21.30 8.35 -31.83
N ARG A 200 -21.13 7.18 -32.44
CA ARG A 200 -21.62 6.90 -33.79
C ARG A 200 -23.14 7.03 -33.87
N GLN A 201 -23.87 6.52 -32.89
CA GLN A 201 -25.32 6.49 -32.91
C GLN A 201 -25.95 7.85 -32.57
N ILE A 202 -25.35 8.62 -31.64
CA ILE A 202 -25.85 9.95 -31.28
C ILE A 202 -25.56 10.95 -32.40
N PHE A 203 -24.33 11.01 -32.93
CA PHE A 203 -23.97 12.05 -33.90
C PHE A 203 -24.53 11.80 -35.31
N THR A 204 -24.64 10.54 -35.76
CA THR A 204 -25.19 10.27 -37.10
C THR A 204 -26.69 10.54 -37.16
N VAL A 205 -27.44 10.08 -36.16
CA VAL A 205 -28.91 10.21 -36.16
C VAL A 205 -29.34 11.58 -35.67
N PHE A 206 -28.96 11.98 -34.45
CA PHE A 206 -29.41 13.25 -33.89
C PHE A 206 -28.68 14.44 -34.48
N GLY A 207 -27.40 14.29 -34.84
CA GLY A 207 -26.62 15.36 -35.47
C GLY A 207 -27.18 15.77 -36.83
N ALA A 208 -27.51 14.80 -37.71
CA ALA A 208 -28.12 15.09 -39.00
C ALA A 208 -29.49 15.77 -38.85
N VAL A 209 -30.32 15.28 -37.92
CA VAL A 209 -31.65 15.86 -37.65
C VAL A 209 -31.54 17.28 -37.07
N THR A 210 -30.65 17.51 -36.11
CA THR A 210 -30.47 18.86 -35.52
C THR A 210 -29.91 19.86 -36.53
N VAL A 211 -28.90 19.48 -37.33
CA VAL A 211 -28.37 20.34 -38.40
C VAL A 211 -29.46 20.62 -39.44
N GLY A 212 -30.26 19.63 -39.81
CA GLY A 212 -31.40 19.80 -40.72
C GLY A 212 -32.45 20.77 -40.18
N LEU A 213 -32.86 20.62 -38.91
CA LEU A 213 -33.84 21.50 -38.27
C LEU A 213 -33.31 22.94 -38.10
N ILE A 214 -32.05 23.10 -37.69
CA ILE A 214 -31.41 24.42 -37.59
C ILE A 214 -31.31 25.06 -38.97
N GLY A 215 -30.90 24.31 -39.99
CA GLY A 215 -30.84 24.80 -41.37
C GLY A 215 -32.20 25.26 -41.88
N LEU A 216 -33.27 24.49 -41.63
CA LEU A 216 -34.63 24.85 -42.01
C LEU A 216 -35.13 26.09 -41.25
N TYR A 217 -34.83 26.17 -39.95
CA TYR A 217 -35.15 27.32 -39.10
C TYR A 217 -34.46 28.60 -39.61
N LEU A 218 -33.19 28.52 -39.97
CA LEU A 218 -32.42 29.65 -40.52
C LEU A 218 -32.95 30.12 -41.86
N LEU A 219 -33.32 29.20 -42.77
CA LEU A 219 -33.94 29.53 -44.06
C LEU A 219 -35.29 30.21 -43.88
N TRP A 220 -36.10 29.75 -42.93
CA TRP A 220 -37.38 30.38 -42.61
C TRP A 220 -37.20 31.79 -42.02
N ARG A 221 -36.26 31.95 -41.08
CA ARG A 221 -36.02 33.23 -40.41
C ARG A 221 -35.29 34.25 -41.28
N SER A 222 -34.46 33.79 -42.22
CA SER A 222 -33.87 34.61 -43.28
C SER A 222 -34.92 35.41 -44.05
N LYS A 223 -36.11 34.85 -44.28
CA LYS A 223 -37.22 35.57 -44.95
C LYS A 223 -37.86 36.67 -44.10
N GLN A 224 -37.66 36.67 -42.78
CA GLN A 224 -38.26 37.63 -41.84
C GLN A 224 -37.31 38.77 -41.46
N ALA A 225 -36.10 38.83 -42.01
CA ALA A 225 -35.06 39.84 -41.71
C ALA A 225 -34.61 39.92 -40.23
N ASP A 226 -35.01 38.95 -39.39
CA ASP A 226 -34.67 38.86 -37.97
C ASP A 226 -33.27 38.24 -37.74
N MET A 227 -32.22 38.87 -38.24
CA MET A 227 -30.84 38.32 -38.16
C MET A 227 -30.34 38.18 -36.71
N ASN A 228 -30.74 39.07 -35.80
CA ASN A 228 -30.22 39.06 -34.43
C ASN A 228 -30.65 37.80 -33.64
N ASN A 229 -31.89 37.35 -33.83
CA ASN A 229 -32.42 36.14 -33.18
C ASN A 229 -31.92 34.85 -33.82
N ALA A 230 -31.59 34.87 -35.11
CA ALA A 230 -30.99 33.74 -35.81
C ALA A 230 -29.54 33.48 -35.33
N ILE A 231 -28.77 34.55 -35.11
CA ILE A 231 -27.40 34.44 -34.60
C ILE A 231 -27.38 33.84 -33.19
N THR A 232 -28.29 34.26 -32.30
CA THR A 232 -28.34 33.73 -30.93
C THR A 232 -28.74 32.26 -30.89
N THR A 233 -29.67 31.81 -31.73
CA THR A 233 -30.07 30.40 -31.80
C THR A 233 -28.96 29.50 -32.34
N VAL A 234 -28.22 29.95 -33.36
CA VAL A 234 -27.03 29.23 -33.84
C VAL A 234 -25.95 29.19 -32.77
N ALA A 235 -25.70 30.30 -32.08
CA ALA A 235 -24.74 30.35 -30.98
C ALA A 235 -25.12 29.36 -29.85
N TRP A 236 -26.40 29.28 -29.47
CA TRP A 236 -26.88 28.30 -28.50
C TRP A 236 -26.74 26.86 -28.99
N ALA A 237 -27.06 26.58 -30.25
CA ALA A 237 -26.91 25.25 -30.82
C ALA A 237 -25.45 24.78 -30.84
N VAL A 238 -24.52 25.67 -31.23
CA VAL A 238 -23.08 25.40 -31.19
C VAL A 238 -22.61 25.19 -29.75
N LEU A 239 -23.08 26.01 -28.80
CA LEU A 239 -22.76 25.84 -27.38
C LEU A 239 -23.22 24.49 -26.85
N ILE A 240 -24.45 24.08 -27.14
CA ILE A 240 -24.98 22.76 -26.73
C ILE A 240 -24.17 21.65 -27.38
N LEU A 241 -23.82 21.76 -28.66
CA LEU A 241 -22.99 20.77 -29.36
C LEU A 241 -21.62 20.62 -28.70
N VAL A 242 -20.96 21.73 -28.36
CA VAL A 242 -19.68 21.74 -27.63
C VAL A 242 -19.85 21.10 -26.26
N LEU A 243 -20.92 21.43 -25.53
CA LEU A 243 -21.19 20.90 -24.19
C LEU A 243 -21.44 19.38 -24.24
N VAL A 244 -22.26 18.89 -25.18
CA VAL A 244 -22.52 17.46 -25.38
C VAL A 244 -21.23 16.74 -25.76
N THR A 245 -20.44 17.30 -26.67
CA THR A 245 -19.14 16.72 -27.06
C THR A 245 -18.19 16.65 -25.86
N ALA A 246 -18.15 17.69 -25.02
CA ALA A 246 -17.34 17.71 -23.81
C ALA A 246 -17.78 16.62 -22.83
N VAL A 247 -19.10 16.46 -22.60
CA VAL A 247 -19.67 15.43 -21.72
C VAL A 247 -19.36 14.01 -22.22
N VAL A 248 -19.42 13.77 -23.54
CA VAL A 248 -19.12 12.46 -24.14
C VAL A 248 -17.63 12.12 -24.10
N ARG A 249 -16.74 13.11 -24.28
CA ARG A 249 -15.28 12.89 -24.23
C ARG A 249 -14.71 12.87 -22.82
N TRP A 250 -15.44 13.41 -21.85
CA TRP A 250 -14.98 13.55 -20.47
C TRP A 250 -14.53 12.22 -19.82
N PRO A 251 -15.23 11.07 -20.02
CA PRO A 251 -14.80 9.80 -19.46
C PRO A 251 -13.37 9.37 -19.80
N VAL A 252 -13.04 9.34 -21.09
CA VAL A 252 -11.72 8.92 -21.58
C VAL A 252 -10.65 9.87 -21.06
N LYS A 253 -10.96 11.18 -21.09
CA LYS A 253 -10.04 12.21 -20.65
C LYS A 253 -9.82 12.21 -19.12
N ALA A 254 -10.83 11.84 -18.34
CA ALA A 254 -10.70 11.70 -16.89
C ALA A 254 -9.80 10.52 -16.50
N ALA A 255 -9.90 9.41 -17.23
CA ALA A 255 -8.99 8.27 -17.06
C ALA A 255 -7.54 8.69 -17.38
N GLU A 256 -7.33 9.32 -18.55
CA GLU A 256 -6.01 9.83 -18.98
C GLU A 256 -5.38 10.77 -17.95
N TYR A 257 -6.17 11.69 -17.36
CA TYR A 257 -5.67 12.57 -16.30
C TYR A 257 -5.33 11.83 -15.00
N THR A 258 -6.01 10.74 -14.70
CA THR A 258 -5.69 9.91 -13.53
C THR A 258 -4.37 9.17 -13.76
N ASP A 259 -4.16 8.68 -14.98
CA ASP A 259 -2.92 8.00 -15.37
C ASP A 259 -1.73 8.98 -15.39
N GLU A 260 -1.93 10.21 -15.89
CA GLU A 260 -0.92 11.28 -15.84
C GLU A 260 -0.59 11.67 -14.39
N ALA A 261 -1.61 11.78 -13.54
CA ALA A 261 -1.45 12.02 -12.11
C ALA A 261 -0.63 10.92 -11.41
N LEU A 262 -0.84 9.65 -11.76
CA LEU A 262 -0.07 8.54 -11.23
C LEU A 262 1.38 8.56 -11.74
N LYS A 263 1.57 8.82 -13.05
CA LYS A 263 2.90 8.94 -13.69
C LYS A 263 3.78 10.00 -13.02
N LEU A 264 3.20 11.07 -12.49
CA LEU A 264 3.94 12.08 -11.74
C LEU A 264 4.69 11.47 -10.53
N GLY A 265 4.02 10.60 -9.77
CA GLY A 265 4.64 9.88 -8.66
C GLY A 265 5.65 8.83 -9.16
N MET A 266 5.26 8.02 -10.13
CA MET A 266 6.10 6.94 -10.66
C MET A 266 7.40 7.44 -11.29
N ASN A 267 7.38 8.53 -12.07
CA ASN A 267 8.59 9.11 -12.64
C ASN A 267 9.58 9.53 -11.55
N LEU A 268 9.07 10.03 -10.42
CA LEU A 268 9.92 10.36 -9.27
C LEU A 268 10.53 9.10 -8.62
N SER A 269 9.83 7.97 -8.64
CA SER A 269 10.34 6.72 -8.06
C SER A 269 11.62 6.27 -8.77
N THR A 270 11.64 6.38 -10.09
CA THR A 270 12.80 6.03 -10.93
C THR A 270 14.00 6.98 -10.78
N VAL A 271 13.84 8.09 -10.07
CA VAL A 271 14.93 9.04 -9.81
C VAL A 271 15.39 8.96 -8.36
N LEU A 272 14.45 8.83 -7.43
CA LEU A 272 14.76 8.80 -6.00
C LEU A 272 15.18 7.40 -5.52
N ILE A 273 14.54 6.36 -6.03
CA ILE A 273 14.71 4.96 -5.59
C ILE A 273 15.63 4.21 -6.57
N ASN A 274 16.75 4.82 -6.96
CA ASN A 274 17.74 4.12 -7.76
C ASN A 274 18.66 3.29 -6.86
N ASP A 275 18.87 2.06 -7.30
CA ASP A 275 19.78 1.08 -6.73
C ASP A 275 21.12 1.19 -7.45
N ASP A 276 22.23 1.12 -6.71
CA ASP A 276 23.58 1.23 -7.26
C ASP A 276 23.85 0.10 -8.29
N THR A 277 23.12 -1.01 -8.20
CA THR A 277 23.15 -2.10 -9.20
C THR A 277 22.67 -1.69 -10.60
N THR A 278 21.99 -0.55 -10.72
CA THR A 278 21.53 0.01 -11.99
C THR A 278 22.39 1.13 -12.55
N ASP A 279 23.52 1.43 -11.91
CA ASP A 279 24.44 2.46 -12.39
C ASP A 279 24.98 2.10 -13.77
N GLY A 280 24.75 2.99 -14.74
CA GLY A 280 25.10 2.77 -16.15
C GLY A 280 24.06 1.98 -16.97
N CYS A 281 22.98 1.50 -16.35
CA CYS A 281 21.89 0.83 -17.06
C CYS A 281 20.98 1.84 -17.78
N THR A 282 20.60 1.53 -19.03
CA THR A 282 19.61 2.32 -19.77
C THR A 282 18.22 1.84 -19.42
N ARG A 283 17.40 2.71 -18.81
CA ARG A 283 16.03 2.37 -18.44
C ARG A 283 15.11 2.26 -19.66
N ARG A 284 14.48 1.11 -19.84
CA ARG A 284 13.50 0.80 -20.90
C ARG A 284 12.32 0.04 -20.29
N PRO A 285 11.43 0.73 -19.56
CA PRO A 285 10.24 0.07 -19.01
C PRO A 285 9.33 -0.41 -20.15
N ASP A 286 8.56 -1.46 -19.90
CA ASP A 286 7.46 -1.95 -20.75
C ASP A 286 7.87 -2.54 -22.12
N ILE A 287 9.14 -2.90 -22.33
CA ILE A 287 9.55 -3.60 -23.56
C ILE A 287 9.02 -5.04 -23.61
N THR A 288 8.78 -5.58 -24.81
CA THR A 288 8.36 -6.98 -24.97
C THR A 288 9.52 -7.94 -24.68
N ARG A 289 9.25 -9.20 -24.27
CA ARG A 289 10.33 -10.19 -24.05
C ARG A 289 11.13 -10.43 -25.33
N ALA A 290 10.48 -10.49 -26.50
CA ALA A 290 11.17 -10.64 -27.78
C ALA A 290 12.08 -9.44 -28.12
N GLU A 291 11.65 -8.22 -27.79
CA GLU A 291 12.48 -7.03 -27.93
C GLU A 291 13.63 -7.00 -26.94
N TYR A 292 13.40 -7.42 -25.68
CA TYR A 292 14.44 -7.60 -24.69
C TYR A 292 15.49 -8.61 -25.15
N GLU A 293 15.10 -9.82 -25.57
CA GLU A 293 16.02 -10.84 -26.05
C GLU A 293 16.82 -10.37 -27.26
N ARG A 294 16.18 -9.61 -28.17
CA ARG A 294 16.87 -8.99 -29.31
C ARG A 294 17.93 -7.98 -28.86
N LEU A 295 17.60 -7.14 -27.87
CA LEU A 295 18.55 -6.17 -27.31
C LEU A 295 19.68 -6.87 -26.56
N LYS A 296 19.36 -7.93 -25.82
CA LYS A 296 20.32 -8.79 -25.13
C LYS A 296 21.27 -9.49 -26.10
N GLU A 297 20.76 -10.03 -27.20
CA GLU A 297 21.56 -10.66 -28.26
C GLU A 297 22.45 -9.65 -28.99
N ALA A 298 21.91 -8.44 -29.27
CA ALA A 298 22.71 -7.34 -29.79
C ALA A 298 23.81 -6.89 -28.81
N ASN A 299 23.55 -7.00 -27.50
CA ASN A 299 24.51 -6.70 -26.43
C ASN A 299 25.59 -7.76 -26.24
N ARG A 300 25.32 -9.04 -26.50
CA ARG A 300 26.39 -10.06 -26.50
C ARG A 300 27.54 -9.70 -27.45
N ALA A 301 27.29 -8.83 -28.44
CA ALA A 301 28.30 -8.30 -29.34
C ALA A 301 29.09 -7.09 -28.78
N ASN A 302 28.61 -6.40 -27.73
CA ASN A 302 29.25 -5.24 -27.07
C ASN A 302 28.99 -5.25 -25.54
N PRO A 303 29.97 -5.62 -24.69
CA PRO A 303 29.74 -5.94 -23.27
C PRO A 303 29.36 -4.78 -22.33
N SER A 304 29.12 -3.57 -22.83
CA SER A 304 29.02 -2.35 -22.01
C SER A 304 27.60 -1.80 -21.85
N PHE A 305 26.55 -2.59 -22.12
CA PHE A 305 25.17 -2.09 -22.11
C PHE A 305 24.27 -2.92 -21.18
N CYS A 306 23.96 -2.36 -20.02
CA CYS A 306 22.92 -2.84 -19.13
C CYS A 306 21.58 -2.18 -19.48
N ILE A 307 20.46 -2.92 -19.37
CA ILE A 307 19.11 -2.41 -19.62
C ILE A 307 18.27 -2.70 -18.38
N ASP A 308 17.66 -1.68 -17.78
CA ASP A 308 16.70 -1.85 -16.68
C ASP A 308 15.27 -1.84 -17.25
N THR A 309 14.58 -2.97 -17.16
CA THR A 309 13.21 -3.10 -17.69
C THR A 309 12.12 -2.98 -16.62
N ARG A 310 12.51 -2.78 -15.36
CA ARG A 310 11.58 -2.77 -14.23
C ARG A 310 10.60 -1.61 -14.32
N THR A 311 9.34 -1.90 -14.01
CA THR A 311 8.33 -0.86 -13.78
C THR A 311 8.66 -0.09 -12.50
N ALA A 312 8.05 1.08 -12.33
CA ALA A 312 8.20 1.84 -11.09
C ALA A 312 7.77 1.03 -9.85
N ALA A 313 6.75 0.18 -10.00
CA ALA A 313 6.23 -0.65 -8.91
C ALA A 313 7.21 -1.78 -8.55
N VAL A 314 7.83 -2.41 -9.55
CA VAL A 314 8.84 -3.45 -9.35
C VAL A 314 10.08 -2.87 -8.67
N VAL A 315 10.58 -1.71 -9.12
CA VAL A 315 11.72 -1.02 -8.44
C VAL A 315 11.41 -0.75 -6.97
N ALA A 316 10.19 -0.30 -6.68
CA ALA A 316 9.76 -0.12 -5.30
C ALA A 316 9.73 -1.46 -4.54
N SER A 317 9.17 -2.52 -5.12
CA SER A 317 9.15 -3.85 -4.50
C SER A 317 10.54 -4.42 -4.26
N ASP A 318 11.47 -4.26 -5.19
CA ASP A 318 12.89 -4.63 -5.03
C ASP A 318 13.54 -3.87 -3.89
N THR A 319 13.30 -2.56 -3.80
CA THR A 319 13.86 -1.74 -2.72
C THR A 319 13.34 -2.21 -1.37
N VAL A 320 12.03 -2.49 -1.26
CA VAL A 320 11.46 -2.97 0.00
C VAL A 320 11.97 -4.35 0.34
N SER A 321 12.01 -5.29 -0.60
CA SER A 321 12.53 -6.62 -0.35
C SER A 321 14.02 -6.59 0.01
N GLY A 322 14.84 -5.81 -0.69
CA GLY A 322 16.25 -5.62 -0.37
C GLY A 322 16.47 -5.00 1.01
N GLN A 323 15.85 -3.85 1.27
CA GLN A 323 16.13 -3.05 2.47
C GLN A 323 15.37 -3.51 3.72
N VAL A 324 14.14 -4.02 3.57
CA VAL A 324 13.31 -4.47 4.70
C VAL A 324 13.46 -5.97 4.94
N LEU A 325 13.44 -6.81 3.91
CA LEU A 325 13.53 -8.25 4.13
C LEU A 325 14.98 -8.71 4.17
N TYR A 326 15.74 -8.55 3.08
CA TYR A 326 17.09 -9.11 2.96
C TYR A 326 18.06 -8.56 4.02
N GLN A 327 18.08 -7.25 4.28
CA GLN A 327 18.92 -6.71 5.36
C GLN A 327 18.54 -7.23 6.75
N ASN A 328 17.25 -7.44 7.03
CA ASN A 328 16.84 -8.04 8.31
C ASN A 328 17.08 -9.54 8.34
N TRP A 329 17.01 -10.22 7.19
CA TRP A 329 17.39 -11.63 7.06
C TRP A 329 18.87 -11.81 7.39
N LEU A 330 19.77 -10.97 6.84
CA LEU A 330 21.19 -10.98 7.18
C LEU A 330 21.43 -10.80 8.68
N ARG A 331 20.76 -9.82 9.30
CA ARG A 331 20.84 -9.60 10.75
C ARG A 331 20.39 -10.81 11.55
N THR A 332 19.36 -11.51 11.09
CA THR A 332 18.86 -12.70 11.78
C THR A 332 19.71 -13.94 11.51
N MET A 333 20.31 -14.08 10.33
CA MET A 333 21.13 -15.24 9.98
C MET A 333 22.58 -15.13 10.46
N LEU A 334 23.19 -13.97 10.28
CA LEU A 334 24.61 -13.74 10.56
C LEU A 334 24.84 -12.86 11.79
N GLY A 335 23.79 -12.28 12.36
CA GLY A 335 23.89 -11.36 13.51
C GLY A 335 24.33 -9.95 13.16
N GLN A 336 24.53 -9.65 11.89
CA GLN A 336 25.08 -8.40 11.39
C GLN A 336 24.36 -7.95 10.10
N SER A 337 24.26 -6.64 9.89
CA SER A 337 23.88 -6.07 8.58
C SER A 337 25.11 -5.83 7.73
N GLU A 338 24.94 -5.58 6.44
CA GLU A 338 26.06 -5.23 5.57
C GLU A 338 26.77 -3.97 6.06
N GLU A 339 28.07 -4.06 6.25
CA GLU A 339 28.96 -2.94 6.52
C GLU A 339 30.16 -3.03 5.58
N VAL A 340 30.43 -1.93 4.87
CA VAL A 340 31.56 -1.81 3.94
C VAL A 340 32.13 -0.40 4.01
N THR A 341 33.45 -0.32 3.98
CA THR A 341 34.20 0.92 3.84
C THR A 341 35.04 0.84 2.59
N PHE A 342 34.89 1.82 1.71
CA PHE A 342 35.68 1.93 0.48
C PHE A 342 36.89 2.83 0.69
N GLN A 343 37.99 2.51 0.03
CA GLN A 343 39.17 3.35 0.01
C GLN A 343 38.84 4.66 -0.72
N GLN A 344 39.07 5.79 -0.05
CA GLN A 344 38.86 7.10 -0.66
C GLN A 344 40.17 7.86 -0.82
N ARG A 345 40.35 8.50 -1.97
CA ARG A 345 41.43 9.45 -2.24
C ARG A 345 40.81 10.76 -2.72
N ASN A 346 41.02 11.84 -1.97
CA ASN A 346 40.43 13.17 -2.25
C ASN A 346 38.89 13.19 -2.30
N GLY A 347 38.22 12.29 -1.56
CA GLY A 347 36.75 12.21 -1.54
C GLY A 347 36.14 11.42 -2.70
N GLU A 348 36.97 10.80 -3.55
CA GLU A 348 36.54 9.88 -4.60
C GLU A 348 36.96 8.45 -4.23
N VAL A 349 36.12 7.47 -4.57
CA VAL A 349 36.42 6.05 -4.34
C VAL A 349 37.55 5.62 -5.26
N VAL A 350 38.56 4.98 -4.69
CA VAL A 350 39.68 4.43 -5.46
C VAL A 350 39.22 3.17 -6.16
N LEU A 351 39.49 3.09 -7.46
CA LEU A 351 39.23 1.91 -8.27
C LEU A 351 40.52 1.10 -8.45
N ASP A 352 40.39 -0.22 -8.53
CA ASP A 352 41.46 -1.15 -8.89
C ASP A 352 41.79 -1.09 -10.40
N ALA A 353 42.64 -2.02 -10.87
CA ALA A 353 43.04 -2.05 -12.28
C ALA A 353 41.89 -2.49 -13.21
N GLU A 354 40.92 -3.20 -12.67
CA GLU A 354 39.74 -3.75 -13.31
C GLU A 354 38.57 -2.76 -13.32
N GLY A 355 38.66 -1.67 -12.53
CA GLY A 355 37.65 -0.63 -12.43
C GLY A 355 36.65 -0.82 -11.29
N ASN A 356 36.88 -1.78 -10.40
CA ASN A 356 36.05 -2.03 -9.23
C ASN A 356 36.50 -1.17 -8.03
N PRO A 357 35.58 -0.79 -7.12
CA PRO A 357 35.93 -0.02 -5.94
C PRO A 357 36.75 -0.87 -4.94
N VAL A 358 37.87 -0.30 -4.49
CA VAL A 358 38.73 -0.97 -3.51
C VAL A 358 38.10 -0.89 -2.12
N VAL A 359 37.73 -2.05 -1.58
CA VAL A 359 37.21 -2.19 -0.20
C VAL A 359 38.39 -2.14 0.79
N THR A 360 38.27 -1.40 1.89
CA THR A 360 39.28 -1.41 2.98
C THR A 360 38.89 -2.31 4.13
N GLU A 361 37.61 -2.29 4.50
CA GLU A 361 37.04 -3.08 5.58
C GLU A 361 35.63 -3.49 5.16
N SER A 362 35.29 -4.76 5.32
CA SER A 362 33.94 -5.26 5.14
C SER A 362 33.65 -6.37 6.15
N ASN A 363 32.38 -6.66 6.36
CA ASN A 363 31.97 -7.79 7.20
C ASN A 363 31.44 -8.97 6.39
N THR A 364 31.28 -10.12 7.04
CA THR A 364 30.81 -11.37 6.43
C THR A 364 29.45 -11.23 5.76
N ALA A 365 28.55 -10.41 6.33
CA ALA A 365 27.25 -10.14 5.71
C ALA A 365 27.38 -9.42 4.37
N TYR A 366 28.27 -8.44 4.25
CA TYR A 366 28.56 -7.81 2.96
C TYR A 366 29.20 -8.82 1.99
N LYS A 367 30.29 -9.49 2.41
CA LYS A 367 31.08 -10.36 1.54
C LYS A 367 30.31 -11.59 1.03
N TYR A 368 29.72 -12.38 1.93
CA TYR A 368 29.10 -13.67 1.57
C TYR A 368 27.57 -13.64 1.58
N GLY A 369 26.93 -12.58 2.06
CA GLY A 369 25.47 -12.47 2.17
C GLY A 369 24.71 -12.81 0.86
N PRO A 370 25.09 -12.22 -0.29
CA PRO A 370 24.43 -12.49 -1.56
C PRO A 370 24.53 -13.95 -2.02
N ALA A 371 25.72 -14.55 -1.91
CA ALA A 371 25.97 -15.94 -2.27
C ALA A 371 25.23 -16.91 -1.33
N LEU A 372 25.27 -16.62 -0.02
CA LEU A 372 24.58 -17.41 0.99
C LEU A 372 23.07 -17.38 0.79
N PHE A 373 22.51 -16.21 0.44
CA PHE A 373 21.09 -16.08 0.10
C PHE A 373 20.74 -16.87 -1.17
N ALA A 374 21.55 -16.75 -2.22
CA ALA A 374 21.37 -17.47 -3.48
C ALA A 374 21.42 -19.00 -3.33
N ALA A 375 22.25 -19.50 -2.41
CA ALA A 375 22.39 -20.93 -2.11
C ALA A 375 21.13 -21.55 -1.47
N GLN A 376 20.17 -20.74 -1.03
CA GLN A 376 18.90 -21.22 -0.47
C GLN A 376 17.66 -20.64 -1.16
N ALA A 377 17.84 -19.99 -2.31
CA ALA A 377 16.80 -19.40 -3.11
C ALA A 377 16.92 -19.88 -4.55
N LEU A 378 15.83 -20.42 -5.10
CA LEU A 378 15.69 -20.56 -6.54
C LEU A 378 15.31 -19.19 -7.11
N ASP A 379 15.94 -18.80 -8.21
CA ASP A 379 15.41 -17.72 -9.03
C ASP A 379 14.19 -18.21 -9.84
N TRP A 380 13.53 -17.28 -10.54
CA TRP A 380 12.33 -17.60 -11.33
C TRP A 380 12.59 -18.60 -12.46
N THR A 381 13.76 -18.55 -13.09
CA THR A 381 14.13 -19.44 -14.19
C THR A 381 14.47 -20.84 -13.68
N GLU A 382 15.27 -20.94 -12.63
CA GLU A 382 15.60 -22.18 -11.93
C GLU A 382 14.33 -22.85 -11.40
N ALA A 383 13.39 -22.08 -10.86
CA ALA A 383 12.12 -22.61 -10.36
C ALA A 383 11.23 -23.18 -11.50
N GLU A 384 11.11 -22.47 -12.62
CA GLU A 384 10.36 -22.94 -13.80
C GLU A 384 10.99 -24.24 -14.37
N GLU A 385 12.30 -24.26 -14.56
CA GLU A 385 13.02 -25.44 -15.06
C GLU A 385 12.95 -26.63 -14.10
N ALA A 386 12.93 -26.37 -12.78
CA ALA A 386 12.78 -27.39 -11.74
C ALA A 386 11.35 -27.97 -11.65
N GLU A 387 10.33 -27.22 -12.07
CA GLU A 387 8.97 -27.75 -12.24
C GLU A 387 8.89 -28.70 -13.43
N ASP A 388 9.56 -28.35 -14.54
CA ASP A 388 9.53 -29.11 -15.79
C ASP A 388 10.39 -30.38 -15.79
N SER A 389 11.48 -30.41 -15.03
CA SER A 389 12.43 -31.53 -15.00
C SER A 389 12.81 -31.95 -13.58
N ALA A 390 12.42 -33.17 -13.20
CA ALA A 390 12.80 -33.74 -11.91
C ALA A 390 14.31 -33.98 -11.77
N THR A 391 15.01 -34.25 -12.88
CA THR A 391 16.47 -34.40 -12.89
C THR A 391 17.13 -33.06 -12.60
N TYR A 392 16.76 -32.02 -13.37
CA TYR A 392 17.28 -30.67 -13.16
C TYR A 392 16.99 -30.17 -11.75
N ARG A 393 15.78 -30.38 -11.24
CA ARG A 393 15.42 -30.03 -9.86
C ARG A 393 16.35 -30.66 -8.83
N ASN A 394 16.66 -31.95 -8.97
CA ASN A 394 17.55 -32.62 -8.01
C ASN A 394 18.99 -32.11 -8.14
N ASP A 395 19.43 -31.85 -9.37
CA ASP A 395 20.78 -31.36 -9.65
C ASP A 395 20.98 -29.93 -9.09
N VAL A 396 20.04 -29.00 -9.34
CA VAL A 396 20.11 -27.62 -8.83
C VAL A 396 19.97 -27.55 -7.31
N ILE A 397 19.15 -28.42 -6.71
CA ILE A 397 19.06 -28.54 -5.25
C ILE A 397 20.39 -29.00 -4.68
N ALA A 398 21.00 -30.03 -5.24
CA ALA A 398 22.29 -30.55 -4.77
C ALA A 398 23.40 -29.51 -4.92
N GLU A 399 23.48 -28.82 -6.06
CA GLU A 399 24.45 -27.75 -6.31
C GLU A 399 24.33 -26.61 -5.30
N LYS A 400 23.11 -26.13 -5.06
CA LYS A 400 22.86 -25.06 -4.09
C LYS A 400 23.15 -25.49 -2.65
N GLN A 401 22.86 -26.75 -2.31
CA GLN A 401 23.20 -27.31 -0.99
C GLN A 401 24.70 -27.45 -0.77
N GLU A 402 25.43 -27.87 -1.81
CA GLU A 402 26.90 -27.92 -1.79
C GLU A 402 27.48 -26.50 -1.65
N LEU A 403 26.99 -25.54 -2.44
CA LEU A 403 27.39 -24.14 -2.33
C LEU A 403 27.14 -23.59 -0.91
N TRP A 404 25.98 -23.89 -0.31
CA TRP A 404 25.68 -23.50 1.06
C TRP A 404 26.71 -24.06 2.05
N GLN A 405 27.02 -25.36 1.97
CA GLN A 405 28.00 -26.00 2.87
C GLN A 405 29.38 -25.36 2.71
N ASN A 406 29.82 -25.14 1.47
CA ASN A 406 31.11 -24.54 1.15
C ASN A 406 31.23 -23.11 1.71
N LEU A 407 30.19 -22.30 1.52
CA LEU A 407 30.13 -20.95 2.08
C LEU A 407 30.15 -20.96 3.61
N VAL A 408 29.41 -21.88 4.24
CA VAL A 408 29.35 -21.96 5.69
C VAL A 408 30.70 -22.38 6.29
N MET A 409 31.42 -23.31 5.67
CA MET A 409 32.79 -23.64 6.08
C MET A 409 33.74 -22.45 5.97
N GLN A 410 33.61 -21.66 4.89
CA GLN A 410 34.41 -20.45 4.72
C GLN A 410 34.08 -19.40 5.79
N ILE A 411 32.79 -19.19 6.08
CA ILE A 411 32.32 -18.29 7.14
C ILE A 411 32.82 -18.76 8.51
N GLN A 412 32.82 -20.07 8.79
CA GLN A 412 33.33 -20.61 10.04
C GLN A 412 34.82 -20.31 10.24
N ALA A 413 35.60 -20.36 9.17
CA ALA A 413 37.03 -20.08 9.20
C ALA A 413 37.34 -18.58 9.34
N GLU A 414 36.61 -17.71 8.63
CA GLU A 414 36.86 -16.26 8.61
C GLU A 414 36.18 -15.51 9.78
N ASP A 415 34.95 -15.89 10.14
CA ASP A 415 34.12 -15.19 11.14
C ASP A 415 33.34 -16.20 12.02
N PRO A 416 33.98 -16.70 13.10
CA PRO A 416 33.34 -17.62 14.03
C PRO A 416 32.10 -17.03 14.75
N GLU A 417 32.00 -15.71 14.84
CA GLU A 417 30.86 -15.03 15.46
C GLU A 417 29.63 -15.07 14.56
N ALA A 418 29.79 -14.78 13.27
CA ALA A 418 28.72 -14.97 12.28
C ALA A 418 28.30 -16.44 12.19
N TYR A 419 29.26 -17.36 12.22
CA TYR A 419 28.97 -18.80 12.24
C TYR A 419 28.16 -19.22 13.48
N ALA A 420 28.45 -18.68 14.67
CA ALA A 420 27.69 -18.96 15.88
C ALA A 420 26.22 -18.49 15.79
N ASN A 421 25.95 -17.40 15.07
CA ASN A 421 24.60 -16.97 14.74
C ASN A 421 23.93 -17.90 13.71
N LEU A 422 24.62 -18.23 12.64
CA LEU A 422 24.12 -19.10 11.57
C LEU A 422 23.77 -20.50 12.09
N SER A 423 24.59 -21.02 13.01
CA SER A 423 24.41 -22.34 13.62
C SER A 423 23.39 -22.42 14.76
N GLY A 424 22.86 -21.27 15.18
CA GLY A 424 21.85 -21.23 16.22
C GLY A 424 22.38 -21.28 17.65
N GLN A 425 23.70 -21.22 17.87
CA GLN A 425 24.28 -21.05 19.22
C GLN A 425 23.76 -19.77 19.89
N ARG A 426 23.40 -18.77 19.09
CA ARG A 426 22.77 -17.49 19.50
C ARG A 426 21.29 -17.41 19.14
N ALA A 427 20.54 -18.51 19.32
CA ALA A 427 19.13 -18.60 18.93
C ALA A 427 18.22 -17.46 19.44
N TRP A 428 18.44 -16.98 20.67
CA TRP A 428 17.64 -15.87 21.24
C TRP A 428 17.92 -14.52 20.57
N GLU A 429 19.13 -14.30 20.05
CA GLU A 429 19.46 -13.11 19.26
C GLU A 429 18.74 -13.16 17.90
N ARG A 430 18.65 -14.35 17.30
CA ARG A 430 17.85 -14.58 16.08
C ARG A 430 16.37 -14.27 16.30
N THR A 431 15.80 -14.68 17.43
CA THR A 431 14.43 -14.30 17.81
C THR A 431 14.28 -12.79 17.97
N GLY A 432 15.21 -12.13 18.68
CA GLY A 432 15.16 -10.69 18.87
C GLY A 432 15.20 -9.91 17.55
N THR A 433 16.07 -10.31 16.63
CA THR A 433 16.19 -9.70 15.30
C THR A 433 15.02 -10.06 14.38
N GLY A 434 14.49 -11.29 14.45
CA GLY A 434 13.29 -11.72 13.74
C GLY A 434 12.05 -10.90 14.13
N PHE A 435 11.89 -10.65 15.43
CA PHE A 435 10.83 -9.76 15.94
C PHE A 435 11.00 -8.32 15.45
N LEU A 436 12.24 -7.80 15.41
CA LEU A 436 12.51 -6.47 14.84
C LEU A 436 12.22 -6.41 13.34
N ALA A 437 12.51 -7.48 12.60
CA ALA A 437 12.16 -7.59 11.18
C ALA A 437 10.64 -7.47 10.99
N LEU A 438 9.87 -8.19 11.81
CA LEU A 438 8.42 -8.13 11.80
C LEU A 438 7.89 -6.73 12.09
N LEU A 439 8.43 -6.05 13.12
CA LEU A 439 8.03 -4.68 13.43
C LEU A 439 8.37 -3.70 12.29
N THR A 440 9.54 -3.89 11.66
CA THR A 440 9.96 -3.10 10.51
C THR A 440 8.96 -3.29 9.37
N ALA A 441 8.64 -4.53 9.01
CA ALA A 441 7.68 -4.84 7.97
C ALA A 441 6.29 -4.26 8.25
N ILE A 442 5.80 -4.35 9.49
CA ILE A 442 4.50 -3.77 9.87
C ILE A 442 4.52 -2.25 9.75
N PHE A 443 5.48 -1.57 10.35
CA PHE A 443 5.52 -0.10 10.33
C PHE A 443 5.77 0.47 8.95
N PHE A 444 6.63 -0.20 8.17
CA PHE A 444 6.82 0.12 6.76
C PHE A 444 5.51 -0.03 5.97
N SER A 445 4.87 -1.19 6.08
CA SER A 445 3.72 -1.55 5.26
C SER A 445 2.45 -0.78 5.62
N LEU A 446 2.29 -0.30 6.86
CA LEU A 446 1.07 0.40 7.28
C LEU A 446 0.76 1.65 6.43
N PHE A 447 1.76 2.50 6.20
CA PHE A 447 1.57 3.70 5.39
C PHE A 447 1.45 3.33 3.91
N ASP A 448 2.34 2.46 3.43
CA ASP A 448 2.40 2.04 2.03
C ASP A 448 1.12 1.33 1.57
N LEU A 449 0.59 0.38 2.35
CA LEU A 449 -0.70 -0.26 2.12
C LEU A 449 -1.82 0.76 2.06
N THR A 450 -1.83 1.73 2.98
CA THR A 450 -2.90 2.73 2.99
C THR A 450 -2.82 3.64 1.77
N ALA A 451 -1.62 4.08 1.38
CA ALA A 451 -1.44 4.89 0.18
C ALA A 451 -1.92 4.12 -1.06
N SER A 452 -1.52 2.86 -1.19
CA SER A 452 -1.92 1.96 -2.29
C SER A 452 -3.44 1.76 -2.34
N ILE A 453 -4.08 1.48 -1.20
CA ILE A 453 -5.55 1.36 -1.10
C ILE A 453 -6.25 2.66 -1.53
N LEU A 454 -5.72 3.83 -1.16
CA LEU A 454 -6.31 5.12 -1.52
C LEU A 454 -6.14 5.44 -3.01
N ILE A 455 -5.02 5.03 -3.61
CA ILE A 455 -4.80 5.13 -5.05
C ILE A 455 -5.82 4.24 -5.78
N ILE A 456 -5.95 2.98 -5.38
CA ILE A 456 -6.94 2.03 -5.93
C ILE A 456 -8.36 2.59 -5.78
N LEU A 457 -8.72 3.13 -4.61
CA LEU A 457 -10.01 3.76 -4.38
C LEU A 457 -10.22 4.98 -5.29
N GLY A 458 -9.18 5.77 -5.52
CA GLY A 458 -9.21 6.91 -6.44
C GLY A 458 -9.53 6.49 -7.87
N PHE A 459 -8.80 5.49 -8.38
CA PHE A 459 -9.10 4.88 -9.69
C PHE A 459 -10.51 4.30 -9.74
N MET A 460 -10.93 3.58 -8.70
CA MET A 460 -12.28 3.03 -8.59
C MET A 460 -13.33 4.15 -8.70
N ILE A 461 -13.17 5.27 -7.98
CA ILE A 461 -14.09 6.42 -8.05
C ILE A 461 -14.19 6.98 -9.47
N VAL A 462 -13.05 7.18 -10.15
CA VAL A 462 -13.02 7.70 -11.53
C VAL A 462 -13.77 6.74 -12.45
N ARG A 463 -13.50 5.43 -12.36
CA ARG A 463 -14.13 4.41 -13.19
C ARG A 463 -15.64 4.29 -12.94
N PHE A 464 -16.09 4.32 -11.68
CA PHE A 464 -17.53 4.31 -11.38
C PHE A 464 -18.24 5.58 -11.84
N ALA A 465 -17.58 6.74 -11.75
CA ALA A 465 -18.16 8.00 -12.20
C ALA A 465 -18.42 8.03 -13.70
N ILE A 466 -17.56 7.37 -14.47
CA ILE A 466 -17.72 7.17 -15.89
C ILE A 466 -18.97 6.34 -16.20
N VAL A 467 -19.15 5.20 -15.53
CA VAL A 467 -20.34 4.34 -15.69
C VAL A 467 -21.62 5.06 -15.28
N ALA A 468 -21.55 5.93 -14.26
CA ALA A 468 -22.70 6.70 -13.78
C ALA A 468 -23.05 7.91 -14.69
N LEU A 469 -22.16 8.29 -15.61
CA LEU A 469 -22.30 9.52 -16.40
C LEU A 469 -23.57 9.55 -17.27
N PRO A 470 -24.00 8.49 -17.98
CA PRO A 470 -25.23 8.54 -18.78
C PRO A 470 -26.48 8.81 -17.94
N ILE A 471 -26.55 8.24 -16.73
CA ILE A 471 -27.66 8.41 -15.80
C ILE A 471 -27.63 9.82 -15.21
N ILE A 472 -26.47 10.28 -14.74
CA ILE A 472 -26.34 11.61 -14.14
C ILE A 472 -26.49 12.71 -15.19
N GLY A 473 -25.98 12.48 -16.40
CA GLY A 473 -26.07 13.39 -17.54
C GLY A 473 -27.51 13.62 -17.99
N THR A 474 -28.33 12.57 -18.05
CA THR A 474 -29.77 12.71 -18.37
C THR A 474 -30.51 13.49 -17.28
N ILE A 475 -30.21 13.25 -16.00
CA ILE A 475 -30.77 14.03 -14.87
C ILE A 475 -30.29 15.49 -14.93
N ALA A 476 -29.03 15.73 -15.30
CA ALA A 476 -28.45 17.06 -15.41
C ALA A 476 -29.10 17.89 -16.53
N LEU A 477 -29.52 17.26 -17.64
CA LEU A 477 -30.28 17.96 -18.69
C LEU A 477 -31.63 18.47 -18.20
N LEU A 478 -32.32 17.70 -17.33
CA LEU A 478 -33.61 18.08 -16.77
C LEU A 478 -33.50 19.15 -15.67
N ARG A 479 -32.39 19.17 -14.94
CA ARG A 479 -32.05 20.22 -13.97
C ARG A 479 -30.60 20.64 -14.18
N PRO A 480 -30.35 21.64 -15.05
CA PRO A 480 -29.00 22.10 -15.43
C PRO A 480 -28.12 22.53 -14.24
N ALA A 481 -28.73 22.88 -13.11
CA ALA A 481 -28.06 23.22 -11.85
C ALA A 481 -28.17 22.11 -10.77
N GLY A 482 -28.40 20.86 -11.18
CA GLY A 482 -28.55 19.74 -10.27
C GLY A 482 -27.29 19.53 -9.42
N GLY A 483 -27.47 19.58 -8.10
CA GLY A 483 -26.44 19.20 -7.14
C GLY A 483 -25.71 17.88 -7.45
N PRO A 484 -26.36 16.83 -8.00
CA PRO A 484 -25.70 15.56 -8.30
C PRO A 484 -24.54 15.64 -9.31
N PHE A 485 -24.68 16.40 -10.41
CA PHE A 485 -23.62 16.49 -11.43
C PHE A 485 -22.38 17.23 -10.90
N LYS A 486 -22.58 18.35 -10.18
CA LYS A 486 -21.47 19.07 -9.54
C LYS A 486 -20.74 18.20 -8.51
N ARG A 487 -21.48 17.39 -7.75
CA ARG A 487 -20.88 16.42 -6.81
C ARG A 487 -20.03 15.40 -7.53
N LEU A 488 -20.53 14.79 -8.61
CA LEU A 488 -19.77 13.84 -9.42
C LEU A 488 -18.44 14.43 -9.90
N VAL A 489 -18.48 15.61 -10.52
CA VAL A 489 -17.29 16.29 -11.04
C VAL A 489 -16.29 16.61 -9.92
N ASN A 490 -16.76 17.15 -8.79
CA ASN A 490 -15.90 17.46 -7.64
C ASN A 490 -15.28 16.19 -7.03
N THR A 491 -16.05 15.10 -6.94
CA THR A 491 -15.57 13.82 -6.43
C THR A 491 -14.52 13.20 -7.35
N VAL A 492 -14.71 13.24 -8.67
CA VAL A 492 -13.71 12.75 -9.63
C VAL A 492 -12.45 13.60 -9.63
N LEU A 493 -12.59 14.93 -9.66
CA LEU A 493 -11.44 15.82 -9.62
C LEU A 493 -10.64 15.65 -8.32
N GLY A 494 -11.34 15.52 -7.19
CA GLY A 494 -10.69 15.23 -5.91
C GLY A 494 -10.02 13.85 -5.87
N ALA A 495 -10.59 12.84 -6.54
CA ALA A 495 -9.98 11.52 -6.65
C ALA A 495 -8.67 11.57 -7.45
N ILE A 496 -8.65 12.21 -8.62
CA ILE A 496 -7.44 12.41 -9.45
C ILE A 496 -6.33 13.08 -8.64
N ILE A 497 -6.67 14.16 -7.93
CA ILE A 497 -5.68 14.89 -7.12
C ILE A 497 -5.19 14.04 -5.94
N ASN A 498 -6.06 13.26 -5.31
CA ASN A 498 -5.66 12.36 -4.24
C ASN A 498 -4.73 11.26 -4.76
N VAL A 499 -5.00 10.67 -5.93
CA VAL A 499 -4.11 9.70 -6.58
C VAL A 499 -2.72 10.30 -6.81
N ALA A 500 -2.64 11.52 -7.37
CA ALA A 500 -1.36 12.21 -7.57
C ALA A 500 -0.58 12.39 -6.25
N ILE A 501 -1.27 12.84 -5.19
CA ILE A 501 -0.62 13.13 -3.92
C ILE A 501 -0.18 11.85 -3.19
N PHE A 502 -1.02 10.81 -3.19
CA PHE A 502 -0.68 9.56 -2.51
C PHE A 502 0.39 8.76 -3.26
N SER A 503 0.40 8.79 -4.59
CA SER A 503 1.49 8.18 -5.38
C SER A 503 2.83 8.88 -5.10
N LEU A 504 2.85 10.21 -5.13
CA LEU A 504 4.04 11.00 -4.79
C LEU A 504 4.52 10.72 -3.35
N ALA A 505 3.59 10.70 -2.39
CA ALA A 505 3.93 10.47 -1.00
C ALA A 505 4.42 9.05 -0.73
N ALA A 506 3.87 8.04 -1.39
CA ALA A 506 4.34 6.66 -1.29
C ALA A 506 5.79 6.56 -1.77
N VAL A 507 6.12 7.15 -2.91
CA VAL A 507 7.48 7.18 -3.44
C VAL A 507 8.46 7.86 -2.49
N ILE A 508 8.11 9.05 -1.98
CA ILE A 508 8.95 9.78 -1.02
C ILE A 508 9.13 8.98 0.26
N TYR A 509 8.08 8.28 0.71
CA TYR A 509 8.13 7.42 1.89
C TYR A 509 9.07 6.24 1.70
N ILE A 510 8.98 5.50 0.58
CA ILE A 510 9.87 4.37 0.28
C ILE A 510 11.32 4.86 0.17
N TRP A 511 11.55 5.98 -0.53
CA TRP A 511 12.87 6.60 -0.60
C TRP A 511 13.43 6.96 0.78
N ALA A 512 12.69 7.73 1.59
CA ALA A 512 13.16 8.17 2.89
C ALA A 512 13.37 7.00 3.86
N SER A 513 12.48 6.01 3.85
CA SER A 513 12.58 4.81 4.68
C SER A 513 13.75 3.91 4.28
N SER A 514 14.04 3.74 2.99
CA SER A 514 15.22 3.01 2.51
C SER A 514 16.52 3.64 3.01
N ARG A 515 16.64 4.98 2.98
CA ARG A 515 17.82 5.70 3.51
C ARG A 515 18.00 5.54 5.02
N ILE A 516 16.92 5.42 5.77
CA ILE A 516 16.98 5.13 7.21
C ILE A 516 17.55 3.73 7.46
N LEU A 517 17.14 2.73 6.65
CA LEU A 517 17.58 1.33 6.78
C LEU A 517 19.05 1.11 6.41
N MET A 518 19.58 1.93 5.48
CA MET A 518 20.99 1.92 5.07
C MET A 518 21.94 2.59 6.08
N THR A 519 21.41 3.28 7.11
CA THR A 519 22.28 3.97 8.08
C THR A 519 22.80 2.99 9.14
N THR A 520 24.04 3.15 9.59
CA THR A 520 24.71 2.35 10.65
C THR A 520 24.15 2.60 12.08
N MET A 521 22.89 3.01 12.20
CA MET A 521 22.22 3.19 13.49
C MET A 521 21.69 1.86 14.03
N PRO A 522 21.50 1.74 15.37
CA PRO A 522 20.84 0.58 15.95
C PRO A 522 19.48 0.30 15.30
N VAL A 523 19.22 -0.97 14.97
CA VAL A 523 18.03 -1.40 14.21
C VAL A 523 16.73 -0.91 14.85
N TRP A 524 16.62 -1.00 16.18
CA TRP A 524 15.44 -0.52 16.89
C TRP A 524 15.13 0.95 16.60
N LEU A 525 16.16 1.79 16.50
CA LEU A 525 16.03 3.22 16.18
C LEU A 525 15.55 3.39 14.74
N GLN A 526 16.05 2.59 13.79
CA GLN A 526 15.54 2.58 12.42
C GLN A 526 14.04 2.26 12.40
N VAL A 527 13.59 1.22 13.12
CA VAL A 527 12.18 0.84 13.25
C VAL A 527 11.34 1.99 13.80
N VAL A 528 11.82 2.67 14.85
CA VAL A 528 11.15 3.85 15.43
C VAL A 528 11.00 4.95 14.38
N LEU A 529 12.09 5.28 13.68
CA LEU A 529 12.11 6.37 12.71
C LEU A 529 11.18 6.09 11.52
N ILE A 530 11.13 4.85 11.03
CA ILE A 530 10.18 4.43 9.98
C ILE A 530 8.74 4.56 10.47
N GLY A 531 8.44 4.12 11.70
CA GLY A 531 7.13 4.29 12.31
C GLY A 531 6.74 5.76 12.48
N LEU A 532 7.65 6.60 12.96
CA LEU A 532 7.44 8.04 13.11
C LEU A 532 7.26 8.73 11.75
N LEU A 533 8.03 8.35 10.74
CA LEU A 533 7.91 8.85 9.38
C LEU A 533 6.53 8.50 8.80
N GLY A 534 6.07 7.26 9.00
CA GLY A 534 4.73 6.83 8.57
C GLY A 534 3.62 7.61 9.26
N VAL A 535 3.74 7.84 10.58
CA VAL A 535 2.80 8.68 11.34
C VAL A 535 2.84 10.15 10.88
N ALA A 536 4.03 10.69 10.61
CA ALA A 536 4.20 12.05 10.11
C ALA A 536 3.54 12.22 8.74
N ALA A 537 3.80 11.28 7.81
CA ALA A 537 3.17 11.25 6.49
C ALA A 537 1.64 11.15 6.61
N TRP A 538 1.13 10.32 7.53
CA TRP A 538 -0.29 10.22 7.83
C TRP A 538 -0.91 11.54 8.32
N LEU A 539 -0.24 12.22 9.26
CA LEU A 539 -0.70 13.48 9.84
C LEU A 539 -0.66 14.64 8.85
N LEU A 540 0.31 14.62 7.93
CA LEU A 540 0.48 15.61 6.87
C LEU A 540 -0.59 15.44 5.79
N LEU A 541 -0.81 14.20 5.32
CA LEU A 541 -1.77 13.91 4.26
C LEU A 541 -3.21 13.90 4.74
N ARG A 542 -3.47 13.59 6.02
CA ARG A 542 -4.80 13.50 6.64
C ARG A 542 -5.80 12.71 5.79
N PRO A 543 -5.51 11.43 5.46
CA PRO A 543 -6.28 10.65 4.50
C PRO A 543 -7.76 10.57 4.85
N GLY A 544 -8.11 10.38 6.12
CA GLY A 544 -9.52 10.31 6.56
C GLY A 544 -10.34 11.59 6.26
N ARG A 545 -9.71 12.77 6.30
CA ARG A 545 -10.40 14.02 5.92
C ARG A 545 -10.61 14.12 4.42
N ARG A 546 -9.67 13.60 3.63
CA ARG A 546 -9.75 13.58 2.17
C ARG A 546 -10.87 12.66 1.67
N ILE A 547 -11.00 11.46 2.24
CA ILE A 547 -12.09 10.52 1.91
C ILE A 547 -13.45 11.12 2.28
N LEU A 548 -13.56 11.68 3.49
CA LEU A 548 -14.84 12.26 3.95
C LEU A 548 -15.23 13.49 3.12
N GLY A 549 -14.25 14.29 2.69
CA GLY A 549 -14.46 15.41 1.77
C GLY A 549 -15.01 14.97 0.41
N LEU A 550 -14.49 13.86 -0.13
CA LEU A 550 -14.98 13.26 -1.38
C LEU A 550 -16.42 12.74 -1.25
N ALA A 551 -16.74 12.07 -0.15
CA ALA A 551 -18.07 11.51 0.10
C ALA A 551 -19.15 12.58 0.35
N GLN A 552 -18.78 13.71 0.95
CA GLN A 552 -19.72 14.79 1.25
C GLN A 552 -19.89 15.80 0.11
N GLY A 553 -19.13 15.66 -0.99
CA GLY A 553 -19.18 16.55 -2.14
C GLY A 553 -18.70 17.98 -1.85
N GLY A 554 -17.81 18.14 -0.86
CA GLY A 554 -17.18 19.42 -0.54
C GLY A 554 -16.32 19.91 -1.70
N GLY A 555 -16.22 21.23 -1.90
CA GLY A 555 -15.40 21.79 -2.98
C GLY A 555 -13.92 21.40 -2.84
N VAL A 556 -13.21 21.32 -3.96
CA VAL A 556 -11.76 21.03 -3.99
C VAL A 556 -10.98 22.03 -3.11
N ALA A 557 -11.44 23.28 -3.04
CA ALA A 557 -10.86 24.31 -2.16
C ALA A 557 -11.07 24.03 -0.65
N ASP A 558 -12.21 23.44 -0.25
CA ASP A 558 -12.50 23.11 1.15
C ASP A 558 -11.68 21.89 1.62
N SER A 559 -11.39 20.98 0.70
CA SER A 559 -10.55 19.79 0.95
C SER A 559 -9.05 20.10 0.93
N PHE A 560 -8.61 21.09 0.14
CA PHE A 560 -7.21 21.53 0.07
C PHE A 560 -6.78 22.48 1.19
N LEU A 561 -7.57 23.52 1.46
CA LEU A 561 -7.10 24.62 2.32
C LEU A 561 -7.44 24.45 3.80
N GLY A 562 -8.21 23.41 4.17
CA GLY A 562 -8.73 23.30 5.53
C GLY A 562 -9.38 24.60 6.00
N ARG A 563 -9.91 25.39 5.05
CA ARG A 563 -10.61 26.62 5.36
C ARG A 563 -11.85 26.13 6.07
N ARG A 564 -11.86 26.26 7.39
CA ARG A 564 -13.11 26.49 8.10
C ARG A 564 -13.74 27.65 7.34
N THR A 565 -14.66 27.38 6.40
CA THR A 565 -15.78 28.29 6.21
C THR A 565 -16.36 28.36 7.60
N SER A 566 -15.91 29.37 8.34
CA SER A 566 -16.12 29.42 9.79
C SER A 566 -17.62 29.28 9.99
N ASP A 567 -18.04 28.56 11.03
CA ASP A 567 -19.45 28.53 11.38
C ASP A 567 -20.03 29.96 11.49
N ALA A 568 -19.16 30.97 11.69
CA ALA A 568 -19.44 32.40 11.60
C ALA A 568 -19.89 32.92 10.22
N GLU A 569 -19.36 32.43 9.10
CA GLU A 569 -19.84 32.82 7.76
C GLU A 569 -21.20 32.18 7.44
N ARG A 570 -21.38 30.91 7.81
CA ARG A 570 -22.68 30.21 7.68
C ARG A 570 -23.74 30.78 8.63
N SER A 571 -23.36 31.20 9.83
CA SER A 571 -24.26 31.89 10.75
C SER A 571 -24.58 33.29 10.26
N ALA A 572 -23.60 34.02 9.72
CA ALA A 572 -23.83 35.35 9.14
C ALA A 572 -24.74 35.29 7.90
N GLU A 573 -24.63 34.26 7.05
CA GLU A 573 -25.58 34.05 5.95
C GLU A 573 -26.98 33.71 6.46
N ARG A 574 -27.11 32.86 7.50
CA ARG A 574 -28.40 32.58 8.13
C ARG A 574 -29.00 33.82 8.79
N GLU A 575 -28.20 34.64 9.47
CA GLU A 575 -28.64 35.91 10.05
C GLU A 575 -29.12 36.87 8.98
N ARG A 576 -28.37 37.04 7.87
CA ARG A 576 -28.80 37.87 6.73
C ARG A 576 -30.05 37.33 6.05
N GLU A 577 -30.27 36.01 6.05
CA GLU A 577 -31.49 35.39 5.54
C GLU A 577 -32.66 35.62 6.51
N TYR A 578 -32.43 35.51 7.82
CA TYR A 578 -33.41 35.81 8.86
C TYR A 578 -33.82 37.28 8.86
N GLU A 579 -32.85 38.20 8.72
CA GLU A 579 -33.08 39.64 8.58
C GLU A 579 -33.91 39.94 7.33
N ARG A 580 -33.59 39.34 6.18
CA ARG A 580 -34.38 39.49 4.95
C ARG A 580 -35.82 38.98 5.10
N VAL A 581 -36.04 37.92 5.89
CA VAL A 581 -37.38 37.39 6.17
C VAL A 581 -38.13 38.30 7.15
N MET A 582 -37.45 38.86 8.15
CA MET A 582 -38.05 39.84 9.07
C MET A 582 -38.44 41.13 8.34
N GLN A 583 -37.56 41.64 7.49
CA GLN A 583 -37.79 42.86 6.73
C GLN A 583 -39.00 42.73 5.79
N ARG A 584 -39.17 41.57 5.13
CA ARG A 584 -40.40 41.27 4.37
C ARG A 584 -41.66 41.19 5.23
N ARG A 585 -41.52 40.81 6.50
CA ARG A 585 -42.65 40.70 7.44
C ARG A 585 -43.06 42.07 7.97
N ASP A 586 -42.11 42.97 8.17
CA ASP A 586 -42.35 44.35 8.58
C ASP A 586 -42.91 45.19 7.41
N ASP A 587 -42.41 44.99 6.19
CA ASP A 587 -42.97 45.61 4.97
C ASP A 587 -44.41 45.14 4.67
N ALA A 588 -44.82 43.99 5.20
CA ALA A 588 -46.15 43.42 5.03
C ALA A 588 -47.15 43.85 6.13
N ARG A 589 -46.75 44.69 7.09
CA ARG A 589 -47.63 45.17 8.17
C ARG A 589 -48.15 46.57 7.83
N PRO A 590 -49.47 46.77 7.63
CA PRO A 590 -50.01 48.11 7.48
C PRO A 590 -49.89 48.90 8.78
N GLU A 591 -49.43 50.15 8.70
CA GLU A 591 -49.55 51.14 9.78
C GLU A 591 -51.03 51.41 10.08
N GLU A 592 -51.46 51.17 11.32
CA GLU A 592 -52.71 51.72 11.84
C GLU A 592 -52.42 52.64 13.03
N VAL A 593 -52.88 53.88 12.86
CA VAL A 593 -52.72 55.04 13.74
C VAL A 593 -54.00 55.23 14.58
N SER A 594 -53.77 55.46 15.88
CA SER A 594 -54.54 56.21 16.90
C SER A 594 -55.94 55.76 17.41
N ASP A 595 -55.97 55.58 18.74
CA ASP A 595 -56.90 56.08 19.77
C ASP A 595 -58.42 55.88 19.70
N ASN A 596 -58.99 55.22 20.73
CA ASN A 596 -59.81 55.86 21.79
C ASN A 596 -60.44 54.87 22.81
N VAL A 597 -60.13 55.09 24.10
CA VAL A 597 -60.94 55.03 25.34
C VAL A 597 -62.17 54.10 25.45
N ARG A 598 -62.14 53.11 26.37
CA ARG A 598 -63.17 52.93 27.43
C ARG A 598 -62.75 51.96 28.55
N THR A 599 -63.17 52.30 29.76
CA THR A 599 -62.89 51.67 31.06
C THR A 599 -63.85 50.52 31.44
N VAL A 600 -63.33 49.69 32.36
CA VAL A 600 -63.78 48.46 33.08
C VAL A 600 -65.26 48.37 33.53
N PRO A 601 -65.80 47.16 33.78
CA PRO A 601 -66.00 46.75 35.19
C PRO A 601 -65.70 45.27 35.55
N ARG A 602 -65.78 45.01 36.86
CA ARG A 602 -65.10 44.08 37.77
C ARG A 602 -65.95 42.83 38.12
N LYS A 603 -65.27 41.78 38.64
CA LYS A 603 -65.61 40.92 39.83
C LYS A 603 -65.93 39.43 39.59
N GLY A 604 -65.22 38.55 40.35
CA GLY A 604 -65.83 37.41 41.05
C GLY A 604 -65.24 36.00 40.87
N ASP A 605 -64.35 35.61 41.79
CA ASP A 605 -64.29 34.35 42.56
C ASP A 605 -64.25 32.92 41.96
N THR A 606 -63.27 32.17 42.49
CA THR A 606 -63.22 30.73 42.89
C THR A 606 -62.99 29.59 41.87
N LEU A 607 -61.95 28.79 42.19
CA LEU A 607 -61.59 27.43 41.73
C LEU A 607 -62.62 26.38 42.29
N PRO A 608 -62.78 25.14 41.75
CA PRO A 608 -61.72 24.11 41.80
C PRO A 608 -61.69 23.00 40.72
N GLU A 609 -60.65 22.17 40.89
CA GLU A 609 -60.19 20.94 40.22
C GLU A 609 -61.13 19.72 40.33
N GLN A 610 -61.06 18.76 39.39
CA GLN A 610 -60.87 17.29 39.63
C GLN A 610 -61.47 16.33 38.54
N GLN A 611 -60.56 15.54 37.96
CA GLN A 611 -60.56 14.13 37.44
C GLN A 611 -61.79 13.31 36.97
N THR A 612 -61.45 12.35 36.08
CA THR A 612 -61.88 10.93 35.85
C THR A 612 -62.86 10.52 34.72
N GLY A 613 -62.54 9.35 34.12
CA GLY A 613 -63.43 8.43 33.36
C GLY A 613 -63.15 8.35 31.85
N ALA A 614 -62.55 7.30 31.27
CA ALA A 614 -63.01 5.91 31.04
C ALA A 614 -63.58 5.70 29.61
N ASP A 615 -63.02 4.75 28.84
CA ASP A 615 -63.80 3.66 28.20
C ASP A 615 -62.92 2.63 27.43
N ARG A 616 -63.33 1.36 27.55
CA ARG A 616 -62.88 0.09 26.93
C ARG A 616 -64.13 -0.48 26.20
N PRO A 617 -64.09 -1.46 25.25
CA PRO A 617 -63.72 -2.89 25.48
C PRO A 617 -63.22 -3.62 24.17
N ALA A 618 -63.06 -4.94 23.97
CA ALA A 618 -62.64 -6.13 24.73
C ALA A 618 -62.50 -7.34 23.74
N GLY A 619 -61.80 -8.41 24.18
CA GLY A 619 -61.95 -9.82 23.76
C GLY A 619 -60.79 -10.40 22.91
N ALA A 620 -60.23 -11.59 23.12
CA ALA A 620 -60.36 -12.65 24.13
C ALA A 620 -59.15 -13.62 23.98
N ALA A 621 -58.85 -14.41 25.02
CA ALA A 621 -57.68 -15.27 25.18
C ALA A 621 -57.88 -16.72 24.71
N SER A 622 -56.79 -17.47 24.44
CA SER A 622 -56.67 -18.91 24.72
C SER A 622 -55.19 -19.36 24.79
N GLN A 623 -54.94 -20.41 25.56
CA GLN A 623 -53.65 -20.88 26.11
C GLN A 623 -52.96 -22.02 25.31
N ALA A 624 -51.71 -22.27 25.73
CA ALA A 624 -51.08 -23.58 25.99
C ALA A 624 -50.39 -24.37 24.85
N GLY A 625 -49.19 -24.90 25.15
CA GLY A 625 -48.58 -26.01 24.40
C GLY A 625 -47.06 -26.14 24.47
N THR A 626 -46.60 -26.94 25.44
CA THR A 626 -45.25 -27.39 25.86
C THR A 626 -44.32 -28.11 24.85
N SER A 627 -43.07 -28.33 25.32
CA SER A 627 -41.98 -29.28 24.93
C SER A 627 -40.89 -28.71 24.01
N SER A 628 -39.61 -28.53 24.39
CA SER A 628 -38.55 -29.38 24.98
C SER A 628 -37.94 -30.41 24.03
N SER A 629 -36.70 -30.20 23.58
CA SER A 629 -35.56 -31.10 23.86
C SER A 629 -34.28 -30.70 23.13
N SER A 630 -33.21 -30.99 23.84
CA SER A 630 -31.76 -30.91 23.63
C SER A 630 -31.19 -31.90 22.61
N GLY A 631 -29.95 -31.66 22.14
CA GLY A 631 -29.04 -32.73 21.72
C GLY A 631 -28.10 -32.34 20.57
N GLY A 632 -26.79 -32.38 20.80
CA GLY A 632 -25.77 -31.93 19.83
C GLY A 632 -24.97 -33.03 19.14
N GLY A 633 -23.79 -32.63 18.64
CA GLY A 633 -22.66 -33.52 18.39
C GLY A 633 -22.21 -33.74 16.93
N SER A 634 -21.03 -33.19 16.61
CA SER A 634 -19.91 -33.85 15.89
C SER A 634 -19.78 -33.83 14.35
N SER A 635 -18.62 -33.27 13.94
CA SER A 635 -17.63 -33.72 12.93
C SER A 635 -17.95 -33.74 11.42
N GLY A 636 -17.05 -33.14 10.63
CA GLY A 636 -16.88 -33.48 9.20
C GLY A 636 -16.09 -32.46 8.37
N SER A 637 -14.76 -32.66 8.28
CA SER A 637 -13.86 -32.42 7.12
C SER A 637 -13.95 -31.10 6.32
N GLY A 638 -12.83 -30.37 6.31
CA GLY A 638 -12.60 -29.27 5.38
C GLY A 638 -12.26 -29.73 3.96
N GLU A 639 -12.78 -28.99 3.00
CA GLU A 639 -12.28 -28.92 1.63
C GLU A 639 -11.70 -27.53 1.39
N VAL A 640 -10.45 -27.50 0.93
CA VAL A 640 -9.71 -26.31 0.51
C VAL A 640 -10.08 -26.02 -0.94
N TYR A 641 -10.68 -24.86 -1.19
CA TYR A 641 -10.99 -24.37 -2.53
C TYR A 641 -9.74 -23.71 -3.16
N ARG A 642 -9.26 -24.25 -4.28
CA ARG A 642 -8.26 -23.62 -5.17
C ARG A 642 -8.96 -23.08 -6.42
N PRO A 643 -8.75 -21.82 -6.83
CA PRO A 643 -9.20 -21.35 -8.14
C PRO A 643 -8.26 -21.83 -9.26
N SER A 644 -8.85 -22.11 -10.42
CA SER A 644 -8.19 -22.58 -11.64
C SER A 644 -7.34 -21.49 -12.32
N ARG A 645 -6.09 -21.85 -12.65
CA ARG A 645 -5.18 -21.12 -13.57
C ARG A 645 -5.88 -20.99 -14.94
N LYS A 646 -5.89 -19.80 -15.53
CA LYS A 646 -6.29 -19.61 -16.94
C LYS A 646 -5.06 -19.83 -17.81
N GLU A 647 -5.21 -20.65 -18.84
CA GLU A 647 -4.36 -20.70 -20.03
C GLU A 647 -4.41 -19.38 -20.82
#